data_AF-A0A964C6Q7-F1
#
_entry.id   AF-A0A964C6Q7-F1
#
_cell.length_a   1.000
_cell.length_b   1.000
_cell.length_c   1.000
_cell.angle_alpha   90.00
_cell.angle_beta   90.00
_cell.angle_gamma   90.00
#
_symmetry.space_group_name_H-M   'P 1'
#
loop_
_entity.id
_entity.type
_entity.pdbx_description
1 polymer ?
#
loop_
_entity_poly.entity_id
_entity_poly.type
_entity_poly.pdbx_seq_one_letter_code
_entity_poly.pdbx_strand_id
1 'polypeptide(L)'
;NEPCGLPGFKPDTDVDKVNLYVSVFPQGKGLLPGDRWSGLENPTAGQDYNPNRVLTARWNNGNWTWNGVSQAGSPEEFTLSNDRMLTAGQEYHWAVEAVTNKGDKKVVTDKFKTLLPAPMDGGNTFSSVTVLTRGLEPEGKVKTEHNRLIDNQINGVAKHIYDAGGAVKKYNAATNKWQSVSPQGNDWEFNSAAPSPSTGKPLVLLADWLGEIEPKQLYNSGFAEAAADSLFASLVQLDLEKGGSVGSPIGLYDSTGKLIRTQGSVFNSPLHFVGFGQGAVVNSEIVQRLGTFFPLAGGTSKDNRDLQMTTVDPYDYDDNSFSGPYRNILDPEIRVWNNVTYADNYYQKNGSGNTLNGRELLGTNWKADWNVSLGNRAGFEPDNGQGASHRDALTWYAGTANLSGSKLPEENGETIYRRLGDLEPNNITDAAETWYTPDHINANFSHGNARAPWEGIGTGWFHSILGGGFELRPYFDGGKKGQSELGDFEAYLTNNRVSVYENNTYTARLRGDYAVPTLFNGNFDAIAAGIGSQSIPGWSFYNRENGINKDASQNYLIDVNQISQTDNPSLYEHLEKLRTDRTQPNYALKLGGTGGLTEILHNPFVVPDWGVLRFDLHTLNPNGGEVKVSIKGSEPGDNWQYLSAIKSQNATGVELRYGVELVGGSNPTQSGFEFNQIGYGTQGFETFNLDVPDALRGKSAKLRFEITGNTEVYLDDVFFKSKHLLLGNPDEARFTRDSNPNPQNFLIERPQ
;
A
#
# COMPACT_ATOMS: atom_id res chain seq x y z
N ASN A 1 48.32 16.04 5.96
CA ASN A 1 48.60 15.61 7.35
C ASN A 1 49.61 16.55 7.99
N GLU A 2 49.20 17.79 8.26
CA GLU A 2 49.86 18.54 9.34
C GLU A 2 49.32 17.97 10.66
N PRO A 3 50.17 17.72 11.66
CA PRO A 3 49.69 17.23 12.95
C PRO A 3 48.82 18.31 13.58
N CYS A 4 47.52 18.05 13.70
CA CYS A 4 46.62 18.83 14.55
C CYS A 4 47.08 18.66 16.01
N GLY A 5 47.90 19.59 16.49
CA GLY A 5 48.34 19.62 17.87
C GLY A 5 49.27 20.81 18.12
N LEU A 6 48.93 21.65 19.09
CA LEU A 6 49.85 22.67 19.59
C LEU A 6 51.01 21.94 20.30
N PRO A 7 52.29 22.20 19.94
CA PRO A 7 53.43 21.54 20.59
C PRO A 7 53.40 21.76 22.11
N GLY A 8 53.31 20.67 22.87
CA GLY A 8 53.25 20.69 24.33
C GLY A 8 51.84 20.81 24.94
N PHE A 9 50.79 20.90 24.13
CA PHE A 9 49.40 20.85 24.61
C PHE A 9 49.02 19.43 25.02
N LYS A 10 48.55 19.28 26.25
CA LYS A 10 48.04 18.03 26.83
C LYS A 10 46.56 18.19 27.13
N PRO A 11 45.66 17.63 26.31
CA PRO A 11 44.20 17.73 26.50
C PRO A 11 43.75 17.45 27.93
N ASP A 12 44.29 16.41 28.57
CA ASP A 12 43.93 15.99 29.93
C ASP A 12 44.35 16.98 31.04
N THR A 13 45.28 17.90 30.79
CA THR A 13 45.77 18.87 31.80
C THR A 13 45.58 20.33 31.42
N ASP A 14 45.45 20.60 30.12
CA ASP A 14 45.38 21.96 29.58
C ASP A 14 43.95 22.38 29.24
N VAL A 15 43.02 21.42 29.13
CA VAL A 15 41.58 21.68 28.97
C VAL A 15 40.91 21.65 30.34
N ASP A 16 40.24 22.74 30.70
CA ASP A 16 39.42 22.83 31.90
C ASP A 16 38.03 22.24 31.63
N LYS A 17 37.42 22.59 30.49
CA LYS A 17 36.04 22.21 30.15
C LYS A 17 35.88 21.98 28.66
N VAL A 18 35.00 21.04 28.31
CA VAL A 18 34.52 20.84 26.93
C VAL A 18 33.00 20.81 26.94
N ASN A 19 32.35 21.55 26.05
CA ASN A 19 30.94 21.33 25.71
C ASN A 19 30.86 20.71 24.32
N LEU A 20 30.19 19.57 24.21
CA LEU A 20 29.92 18.87 22.96
C LEU A 20 28.43 19.00 22.64
N TYR A 21 28.14 19.45 21.43
CA TYR A 21 26.79 19.58 20.90
C TYR A 21 26.66 18.73 19.64
N VAL A 22 25.55 18.01 19.51
CA VAL A 22 25.16 17.31 18.27
C VAL A 22 23.73 17.68 17.95
N SER A 23 23.46 18.04 16.70
CA SER A 23 22.14 18.45 16.22
C SER A 23 21.93 18.07 14.76
N VAL A 24 20.67 18.01 14.34
CA VAL A 24 20.30 17.94 12.91
C VAL A 24 20.34 19.30 12.22
N PHE A 25 20.57 20.37 12.98
CA PHE A 25 20.68 21.74 12.47
C PHE A 25 22.13 22.25 12.51
N PRO A 26 22.55 23.05 11.51
CA PRO A 26 23.86 23.66 11.51
C PRO A 26 23.96 24.83 12.51
N GLN A 27 25.17 25.35 12.66
CA GLN A 27 25.42 26.60 13.39
C GLN A 27 24.53 27.74 12.87
N GLY A 28 24.00 28.55 13.78
CA GLY A 28 23.03 29.60 13.50
C GLY A 28 21.58 29.09 13.35
N LYS A 29 21.35 27.78 13.38
CA LYS A 29 20.02 27.17 13.23
C LYS A 29 19.62 26.28 14.42
N GLY A 30 20.41 26.24 15.49
CA GLY A 30 20.06 25.51 16.72
C GLY A 30 21.13 24.55 17.23
N LEU A 31 22.31 24.50 16.59
CA LEU A 31 23.44 23.69 17.05
C LEU A 31 24.04 24.21 18.36
N LEU A 32 24.15 25.53 18.51
CA LEU A 32 24.71 26.17 19.70
C LEU A 32 23.62 26.87 20.52
N PRO A 33 23.75 26.99 21.86
CA PRO A 33 22.75 27.64 22.70
C PRO A 33 22.42 29.09 22.31
N GLY A 34 23.39 29.80 21.75
CA GLY A 34 23.25 31.19 21.30
C GLY A 34 22.67 31.35 19.89
N ASP A 35 22.38 30.26 19.17
CA ASP A 35 21.93 30.32 17.78
C ASP A 35 20.57 31.02 17.65
N ARG A 36 20.42 31.80 16.57
CA ARG A 36 19.19 32.53 16.24
C ARG A 36 18.91 32.41 14.74
N TRP A 37 17.69 32.01 14.38
CA TRP A 37 17.28 31.83 12.99
C TRP A 37 16.06 32.71 12.64
N SER A 38 15.79 32.84 11.34
CA SER A 38 14.72 33.69 10.79
C SER A 38 13.30 33.35 11.24
N GLY A 39 13.10 32.20 11.90
CA GLY A 39 11.81 31.76 12.44
C GLY A 39 11.63 32.05 13.94
N LEU A 40 12.63 32.62 14.63
CA LEU A 40 12.49 33.05 16.03
C LEU A 40 12.00 34.49 16.10
N GLU A 41 10.81 34.70 16.65
CA GLU A 41 10.26 36.03 16.85
C GLU A 41 10.58 36.52 18.28
N ASN A 42 11.27 37.66 18.40
CA ASN A 42 11.62 38.29 19.69
C ASN A 42 12.46 37.42 20.66
N PRO A 43 13.60 36.87 20.22
CA PRO A 43 14.37 35.95 21.05
C PRO A 43 14.93 36.61 22.32
N THR A 44 14.69 35.97 23.47
CA THR A 44 15.25 36.39 24.75
C THR A 44 16.77 36.20 24.75
N ALA A 45 17.49 37.21 25.24
CA ALA A 45 18.95 37.16 25.37
C ALA A 45 19.37 36.05 26.34
N GLY A 46 20.28 35.16 25.89
CA GLY A 46 20.82 34.08 26.71
C GLY A 46 19.94 32.82 26.82
N GLN A 47 18.72 32.83 26.29
CA GLN A 47 17.87 31.63 26.21
C GLN A 47 18.39 30.67 25.12
N ASP A 48 18.45 29.38 25.43
CA ASP A 48 18.67 28.31 24.45
C ASP A 48 17.31 27.91 23.84
N TYR A 49 17.18 28.07 22.53
CA TYR A 49 15.97 27.76 21.79
C TYR A 49 15.97 26.34 21.18
N ASN A 50 17.08 25.61 21.33
CA ASN A 50 17.16 24.18 21.05
C ASN A 50 17.91 23.45 22.18
N PRO A 51 17.40 23.50 23.43
CA PRO A 51 18.07 22.86 24.57
C PRO A 51 18.07 21.32 24.45
N ASN A 52 17.09 20.76 23.73
CA ASN A 52 16.85 19.34 23.55
C ASN A 52 17.38 18.79 22.22
N ARG A 53 18.49 19.36 21.74
CA ARG A 53 19.26 18.79 20.62
C ARG A 53 19.71 17.35 20.91
N VAL A 54 20.12 16.62 19.87
CA VAL A 54 20.53 15.19 19.96
C VAL A 54 21.47 14.94 21.13
N LEU A 55 22.46 15.82 21.32
CA LEU A 55 23.35 15.80 22.47
C LEU A 55 23.70 17.22 22.91
N THR A 56 23.62 17.47 24.22
CA THR A 56 24.34 18.54 24.91
C THR A 56 25.10 17.90 26.07
N ALA A 57 26.41 17.71 25.91
CA ALA A 57 27.28 17.09 26.90
C ALA A 57 28.35 18.06 27.37
N ARG A 58 28.71 17.97 28.66
CA ARG A 58 29.76 18.79 29.27
C ARG A 58 30.79 17.90 29.92
N TRP A 59 32.04 18.02 29.50
CA TRP A 59 33.18 17.43 30.17
C TRP A 59 33.78 18.43 31.17
N ASN A 60 34.02 17.95 32.38
CA ASN A 60 34.73 18.68 33.42
C ASN A 60 35.36 17.67 34.40
N ASN A 61 36.62 17.90 34.82
CA ASN A 61 37.32 17.06 35.79
C ASN A 61 37.24 15.55 35.47
N GLY A 62 37.54 15.17 34.23
CA GLY A 62 37.60 13.77 33.79
C GLY A 62 36.23 13.08 33.63
N ASN A 63 35.12 13.82 33.70
CA ASN A 63 33.78 13.26 33.58
C ASN A 63 32.95 14.01 32.54
N TRP A 64 32.33 13.26 31.63
CA TRP A 64 31.25 13.74 30.78
C TRP A 64 29.94 13.72 31.53
N THR A 65 29.17 14.80 31.41
CA THR A 65 27.84 14.95 31.99
C THR A 65 26.84 15.34 30.91
N TRP A 66 25.74 14.61 30.80
CA TRP A 66 24.64 14.89 29.88
C TRP A 66 23.34 14.35 30.47
N ASN A 67 22.26 15.12 30.42
CA ASN A 67 20.91 14.66 30.84
C ASN A 67 20.83 13.98 32.22
N GLY A 68 21.68 14.42 33.15
CA GLY A 68 21.75 13.89 34.52
C GLY A 68 22.60 12.62 34.68
N VAL A 69 23.17 12.11 33.58
CA VAL A 69 24.16 11.03 33.58
C VAL A 69 25.56 11.63 33.70
N SER A 70 26.44 10.96 34.44
CA SER A 70 27.86 11.29 34.56
C SER A 70 28.69 10.05 34.31
N GLN A 71 29.66 10.12 33.40
CA GLN A 71 30.54 9.01 33.04
C GLN A 71 31.98 9.50 32.93
N ALA A 72 32.92 8.75 33.53
CA ALA A 72 34.35 9.02 33.39
C ALA A 72 34.80 8.84 31.93
N GLY A 73 35.64 9.74 31.43
CA GLY A 73 36.13 9.68 30.06
C GLY A 73 37.14 10.78 29.73
N SER A 74 37.83 10.59 28.60
CA SER A 74 38.73 11.59 28.03
C SER A 74 37.96 12.80 27.48
N PRO A 75 38.49 14.02 27.53
CA PRO A 75 37.91 15.19 26.86
C PRO A 75 37.93 15.07 25.32
N GLU A 76 38.65 14.10 24.76
CA GLU A 76 38.83 13.92 23.30
C GLU A 76 37.87 12.90 22.70
N GLU A 77 37.22 12.07 23.51
CA GLU A 77 36.36 10.98 23.05
C GLU A 77 35.03 10.97 23.81
N PHE A 78 33.94 10.84 23.06
CA PHE A 78 32.59 10.68 23.59
C PHE A 78 31.86 9.60 22.81
N THR A 79 31.30 8.61 23.51
CA THR A 79 30.44 7.57 22.92
C THR A 79 28.99 7.94 23.16
N LEU A 80 28.21 8.08 22.08
CA LEU A 80 26.78 8.32 22.17
C LEU A 80 26.07 7.08 22.72
N SER A 81 25.17 7.28 23.68
CA SER A 81 24.41 6.19 24.31
C SER A 81 23.36 5.59 23.35
N ASN A 82 23.01 4.32 23.55
CA ASN A 82 22.10 3.56 22.69
C ASN A 82 20.65 4.09 22.71
N ASP A 83 20.26 4.83 23.74
CA ASP A 83 18.99 5.59 23.81
C ASP A 83 18.95 6.80 22.85
N ARG A 84 20.08 7.07 22.17
CA ARG A 84 20.29 8.18 21.23
C ARG A 84 20.77 7.72 19.86
N MET A 85 20.44 6.48 19.47
CA MET A 85 20.82 5.96 18.16
C MET A 85 20.32 6.89 17.04
N LEU A 86 21.24 7.29 16.17
CA LEU A 86 20.98 8.22 15.08
C LEU A 86 20.22 7.53 13.95
N THR A 87 19.26 8.23 13.36
CA THR A 87 18.58 7.77 12.14
C THR A 87 19.58 7.69 10.98
N ALA A 88 19.54 6.57 10.25
CA ALA A 88 20.42 6.30 9.12
C ALA A 88 20.14 7.22 7.91
N GLY A 89 21.19 7.47 7.11
CA GLY A 89 21.11 8.29 5.88
C GLY A 89 21.06 9.81 6.09
N GLN A 90 21.20 10.30 7.31
CA GLN A 90 20.98 11.71 7.70
C GLN A 90 22.29 12.47 7.87
N GLU A 91 22.26 13.78 7.59
CA GLU A 91 23.35 14.69 7.95
C GLU A 91 23.12 15.24 9.37
N TYR A 92 24.17 15.16 10.19
CA TYR A 92 24.20 15.73 11.53
C TYR A 92 25.36 16.73 11.62
N HIS A 93 25.17 17.73 12.46
CA HIS A 93 26.16 18.74 12.78
C HIS A 93 26.62 18.56 14.22
N TRP A 94 27.90 18.85 14.46
CA TRP A 94 28.45 18.88 15.81
C TRP A 94 29.23 20.15 16.06
N ALA A 95 29.31 20.51 17.34
CA ALA A 95 30.16 21.59 17.80
C ALA A 95 30.91 21.17 19.06
N VAL A 96 32.20 21.52 19.12
CA VAL A 96 33.03 21.37 20.30
C VAL A 96 33.45 22.76 20.76
N GLU A 97 33.05 23.11 21.97
CA GLU A 97 33.53 24.29 22.68
C GLU A 97 34.52 23.86 23.76
N ALA A 98 35.79 24.16 23.58
CA ALA A 98 36.84 23.86 24.56
C ALA A 98 37.27 25.15 25.28
N VAL A 99 37.40 25.06 26.61
CA VAL A 99 37.94 26.11 27.47
C VAL A 99 39.21 25.59 28.11
N THR A 100 40.33 26.30 27.94
CA THR A 100 41.61 25.94 28.53
C THR A 100 41.67 26.29 30.02
N ASN A 101 42.63 25.71 30.74
CA ASN A 101 42.94 26.08 32.13
C ASN A 101 43.33 27.57 32.32
N LYS A 102 43.62 28.30 31.23
CA LYS A 102 43.89 29.75 31.22
C LYS A 102 42.66 30.59 30.89
N GLY A 103 41.51 29.96 30.61
CA GLY A 103 40.26 30.64 30.26
C GLY A 103 40.09 30.94 28.76
N ASP A 104 41.03 30.51 27.90
CA ASP A 104 40.87 30.67 26.46
C ASP A 104 39.76 29.76 25.95
N LYS A 105 38.82 30.32 25.19
CA LYS A 105 37.67 29.59 24.64
C LYS A 105 37.79 29.48 23.12
N LYS A 106 37.61 28.27 22.60
CA LYS A 106 37.55 28.00 21.17
C LYS A 106 36.34 27.14 20.84
N VAL A 107 35.62 27.50 19.77
CA VAL A 107 34.50 26.72 19.23
C VAL A 107 34.88 26.24 17.84
N VAL A 108 34.66 24.95 17.58
CA VAL A 108 34.80 24.32 16.26
C VAL A 108 33.48 23.65 15.93
N THR A 109 33.06 23.77 14.67
CA THR A 109 31.86 23.13 14.14
C THR A 109 32.21 22.33 12.90
N ASP A 110 31.54 21.20 12.71
CA ASP A 110 31.63 20.40 11.49
C ASP A 110 30.36 19.53 11.34
N LYS A 111 30.35 18.64 10.35
CA LYS A 111 29.23 17.76 10.04
C LYS A 111 29.68 16.35 9.66
N PHE A 112 28.76 15.40 9.81
CA PHE A 112 28.93 14.02 9.34
C PHE A 112 27.61 13.48 8.82
N LYS A 113 27.67 12.41 8.02
CA LYS A 113 26.50 11.72 7.50
C LYS A 113 26.45 10.29 8.02
N THR A 114 25.32 9.87 8.57
CA THR A 114 25.09 8.46 8.90
C THR A 114 24.91 7.65 7.62
N LEU A 115 25.47 6.44 7.60
CA LEU A 115 25.35 5.56 6.45
C LEU A 115 23.93 4.99 6.37
N LEU A 116 23.46 4.71 5.16
CA LEU A 116 22.30 3.85 4.98
C LEU A 116 22.67 2.41 5.37
N PRO A 117 21.70 1.60 5.84
CA PRO A 117 21.93 0.18 6.07
C PRO A 117 22.37 -0.53 4.78
N ALA A 118 23.22 -1.54 4.95
CA ALA A 118 23.58 -2.43 3.87
C ALA A 118 22.35 -3.24 3.39
N PRO A 119 22.30 -3.64 2.11
CA PRO A 119 21.31 -4.62 1.66
C PRO A 119 21.50 -5.96 2.39
N MET A 120 20.47 -6.80 2.40
CA MET A 120 20.57 -8.16 2.93
C MET A 120 21.71 -8.95 2.27
N ASP A 121 22.46 -9.70 3.07
CA ASP A 121 23.59 -10.51 2.62
C ASP A 121 23.18 -11.57 1.58
N GLY A 122 24.03 -11.76 0.56
CA GLY A 122 23.90 -12.86 -0.41
C GLY A 122 22.87 -12.68 -1.53
N GLY A 123 22.27 -11.49 -1.70
CA GLY A 123 21.16 -11.27 -2.64
C GLY A 123 21.35 -10.15 -3.66
N ASN A 124 20.77 -10.35 -4.85
CA ASN A 124 20.41 -9.28 -5.78
C ASN A 124 19.17 -8.56 -5.22
N THR A 125 19.32 -7.79 -4.14
CA THR A 125 18.24 -7.08 -3.42
C THR A 125 18.50 -5.57 -3.35
N PHE A 126 17.45 -4.77 -3.26
CA PHE A 126 17.51 -3.38 -2.81
C PHE A 126 17.81 -3.32 -1.31
N SER A 127 18.34 -2.19 -0.83
CA SER A 127 18.50 -2.01 0.63
C SER A 127 17.15 -1.94 1.34
N SER A 128 16.12 -1.43 0.65
CA SER A 128 14.70 -1.52 1.00
C SER A 128 13.88 -1.04 -0.19
N VAL A 129 12.64 -1.52 -0.30
CA VAL A 129 11.61 -0.98 -1.20
C VAL A 129 10.52 -0.33 -0.35
N THR A 130 10.35 0.98 -0.46
CA THR A 130 9.32 1.74 0.27
C THR A 130 8.18 2.10 -0.67
N VAL A 131 6.95 1.70 -0.32
CA VAL A 131 5.73 2.05 -1.05
C VAL A 131 4.99 3.14 -0.30
N LEU A 132 4.80 4.30 -0.92
CA LEU A 132 4.08 5.44 -0.35
C LEU A 132 2.73 5.59 -1.04
N THR A 133 1.66 5.51 -0.26
CA THR A 133 0.28 5.48 -0.77
C THR A 133 -0.57 6.56 -0.10
N ARG A 134 -1.09 7.48 -0.90
CA ARG A 134 -2.04 8.52 -0.45
C ARG A 134 -3.47 7.97 -0.35
N GLY A 135 -4.32 8.62 0.44
CA GLY A 135 -5.76 8.36 0.50
C GLY A 135 -6.58 9.25 -0.44
N LEU A 136 -7.84 8.88 -0.65
CA LEU A 136 -8.88 9.81 -1.08
C LEU A 136 -9.29 10.64 0.13
N GLU A 137 -9.10 11.95 0.07
CA GLU A 137 -9.47 12.83 1.18
C GLU A 137 -10.83 13.49 0.93
N PRO A 138 -11.71 13.59 1.95
CA PRO A 138 -12.97 14.31 1.83
C PRO A 138 -12.77 15.77 1.39
N GLU A 139 -13.31 16.14 0.23
CA GLU A 139 -13.29 17.53 -0.25
C GLU A 139 -14.52 18.32 0.25
N GLY A 140 -14.27 19.46 0.89
CA GLY A 140 -15.25 20.54 1.04
C GLY A 140 -15.28 21.46 -0.19
N LYS A 141 -16.25 22.39 -0.28
CA LYS A 141 -16.44 23.31 -1.43
C LYS A 141 -15.27 24.28 -1.70
N VAL A 142 -14.25 24.31 -0.85
CA VAL A 142 -13.07 25.15 -0.98
C VAL A 142 -11.87 24.22 -0.82
N LYS A 143 -10.87 24.31 -1.72
CA LYS A 143 -9.45 23.91 -1.57
C LYS A 143 -8.96 22.65 -2.32
N THR A 144 -8.66 22.84 -3.61
CA THR A 144 -7.63 22.09 -4.38
C THR A 144 -6.24 22.11 -3.72
N GLU A 145 -6.00 23.05 -2.81
CA GLU A 145 -4.74 23.18 -2.08
C GLU A 145 -4.46 22.04 -1.08
N HIS A 146 -5.49 21.47 -0.46
CA HIS A 146 -5.33 20.41 0.55
C HIS A 146 -4.70 19.14 -0.04
N ASN A 147 -5.29 18.62 -1.12
CA ASN A 147 -4.76 17.44 -1.83
C ASN A 147 -3.35 17.69 -2.36
N ARG A 148 -3.08 18.88 -2.91
CA ARG A 148 -1.74 19.27 -3.37
C ARG A 148 -0.72 19.26 -2.23
N LEU A 149 -1.08 19.71 -1.03
CA LEU A 149 -0.18 19.71 0.13
C LEU A 149 0.14 18.28 0.59
N ILE A 150 -0.84 17.38 0.59
CA ILE A 150 -0.63 15.96 0.90
C ILE A 150 0.34 15.33 -0.10
N ASP A 151 0.14 15.57 -1.40
CA ASP A 151 1.03 15.06 -2.43
C ASP A 151 2.46 15.58 -2.21
N ASN A 152 2.62 16.88 -1.92
CA ASN A 152 3.93 17.47 -1.63
C ASN A 152 4.59 16.85 -0.39
N GLN A 153 3.83 16.51 0.65
CA GLN A 153 4.36 15.90 1.87
C GLN A 153 4.86 14.46 1.61
N ILE A 154 4.08 13.65 0.88
CA ILE A 154 4.50 12.31 0.44
C ILE A 154 5.73 12.40 -0.47
N ASN A 155 5.74 13.36 -1.40
CA ASN A 155 6.86 13.63 -2.29
C ASN A 155 8.12 14.03 -1.52
N GLY A 156 7.98 14.71 -0.39
CA GLY A 156 9.07 15.05 0.53
C GLY A 156 9.75 13.81 1.13
N VAL A 157 8.98 12.79 1.53
CA VAL A 157 9.54 11.51 2.01
C VAL A 157 10.32 10.81 0.89
N ALA A 158 9.76 10.75 -0.32
CA ALA A 158 10.44 10.17 -1.48
C ALA A 158 11.73 10.92 -1.83
N LYS A 159 11.71 12.26 -1.71
CA LYS A 159 12.88 13.11 -2.02
C LYS A 159 14.05 12.81 -1.08
N HIS A 160 13.78 12.59 0.20
CA HIS A 160 14.82 12.24 1.17
C HIS A 160 15.60 10.97 0.74
N ILE A 161 14.88 9.93 0.32
CA ILE A 161 15.47 8.66 -0.11
C ILE A 161 16.21 8.82 -1.45
N TYR A 162 15.66 9.61 -2.36
CA TYR A 162 16.29 9.96 -3.63
C TYR A 162 17.63 10.68 -3.43
N ASP A 163 17.66 11.71 -2.57
CA ASP A 163 18.87 12.49 -2.25
C ASP A 163 19.94 11.63 -1.53
N ALA A 164 19.53 10.53 -0.89
CA ALA A 164 20.43 9.53 -0.32
C ALA A 164 21.00 8.54 -1.36
N GLY A 165 20.67 8.71 -2.64
CA GLY A 165 21.15 7.87 -3.75
C GLY A 165 20.22 6.71 -4.12
N GLY A 166 18.95 6.78 -3.70
CA GLY A 166 17.90 5.85 -4.13
C GLY A 166 17.29 6.21 -5.48
N ALA A 167 16.44 5.33 -6.00
CA ALA A 167 15.61 5.58 -7.19
C ALA A 167 14.14 5.74 -6.78
N VAL A 168 13.39 6.53 -7.54
CA VAL A 168 11.94 6.69 -7.35
C VAL A 168 11.21 6.28 -8.62
N LYS A 169 10.16 5.48 -8.47
CA LYS A 169 9.20 5.19 -9.52
C LYS A 169 7.81 5.64 -9.08
N LYS A 170 7.06 6.26 -9.99
CA LYS A 170 5.66 6.64 -9.79
C LYS A 170 4.74 5.73 -10.60
N TYR A 171 3.67 5.25 -9.99
CA TYR A 171 2.65 4.48 -10.69
C TYR A 171 1.91 5.39 -11.67
N ASN A 172 1.77 4.94 -12.92
CA ASN A 172 0.99 5.63 -13.92
C ASN A 172 -0.28 4.84 -14.20
N ALA A 173 -1.38 5.32 -13.62
CA ALA A 173 -2.74 4.80 -13.78
C ALA A 173 -3.20 4.61 -15.25
N ALA A 174 -2.74 5.45 -16.19
CA ALA A 174 -3.13 5.32 -17.59
C ALA A 174 -2.43 4.15 -18.30
N THR A 175 -1.16 3.90 -17.95
CA THR A 175 -0.34 2.85 -18.57
C THR A 175 -0.24 1.57 -17.73
N ASN A 176 -0.61 1.63 -16.46
CA ASN A 176 -0.47 0.60 -15.43
C ASN A 176 0.98 0.21 -15.10
N LYS A 177 1.91 1.16 -15.27
CA LYS A 177 3.35 0.90 -15.14
C LYS A 177 4.01 1.81 -14.11
N TRP A 178 5.08 1.29 -13.53
CA TRP A 178 5.97 2.05 -12.66
C TRP A 178 7.02 2.81 -13.49
N GLN A 179 6.86 4.13 -13.58
CA GLN A 179 7.72 4.99 -14.37
C GLN A 179 8.80 5.62 -13.52
N SER A 180 10.06 5.62 -13.99
CA SER A 180 11.14 6.34 -13.31
C SER A 180 10.91 7.84 -13.39
N VAL A 181 11.07 8.50 -12.26
CA VAL A 181 10.76 9.93 -12.08
C VAL A 181 11.90 10.66 -11.39
N SER A 182 11.96 11.97 -11.60
CA SER A 182 12.88 12.87 -10.89
C SER A 182 12.09 14.04 -10.27
N PRO A 183 12.58 14.62 -9.18
CA PRO A 183 11.89 15.74 -8.55
C PRO A 183 11.95 16.98 -9.44
N GLN A 184 10.81 17.63 -9.62
CA GLN A 184 10.66 18.93 -10.30
C GLN A 184 9.85 19.86 -9.39
N GLY A 185 10.56 20.70 -8.62
CA GLY A 185 9.94 21.42 -7.51
C GLY A 185 9.42 20.45 -6.45
N ASN A 186 8.13 20.51 -6.15
CA ASN A 186 7.46 19.63 -5.19
C ASN A 186 6.77 18.41 -5.84
N ASP A 187 6.85 18.26 -7.16
CA ASP A 187 6.24 17.14 -7.89
C ASP A 187 7.31 16.18 -8.45
N TRP A 188 6.86 15.03 -8.94
CA TRP A 188 7.66 13.99 -9.55
C TRP A 188 7.23 13.75 -10.99
N GLU A 189 8.09 14.15 -11.92
CA GLU A 189 7.82 14.05 -13.35
C GLU A 189 8.60 12.91 -13.98
N PHE A 190 8.01 12.29 -15.01
CA PHE A 190 8.68 11.27 -15.80
C PHE A 190 9.97 11.84 -16.40
N ASN A 191 11.07 11.13 -16.18
CA ASN A 191 12.37 11.51 -16.70
C ASN A 191 13.12 10.27 -17.16
N SER A 192 13.38 10.15 -18.45
CA SER A 192 14.15 9.02 -19.01
C SER A 192 15.60 8.99 -18.54
N ALA A 193 16.13 10.10 -18.02
CA ALA A 193 17.44 10.18 -17.39
C ALA A 193 17.41 10.00 -15.86
N ALA A 194 16.25 9.73 -15.27
CA ALA A 194 16.16 9.45 -13.83
C ALA A 194 16.99 8.22 -13.44
N PRO A 195 17.56 8.19 -12.21
CA PRO A 195 18.28 7.03 -11.70
C PRO A 195 17.48 5.74 -11.88
N SER A 196 18.09 4.77 -12.57
CA SER A 196 17.49 3.45 -12.72
C SER A 196 17.58 2.68 -11.39
N PRO A 197 16.51 1.99 -10.95
CA PRO A 197 16.56 1.16 -9.75
C PRO A 197 17.64 0.09 -9.87
N SER A 198 18.61 0.14 -8.94
CA SER A 198 19.73 -0.79 -8.84
C SER A 198 19.75 -1.45 -7.47
N THR A 199 20.16 -2.72 -7.44
CA THR A 199 20.32 -3.46 -6.19
C THR A 199 21.44 -2.87 -5.34
N GLY A 200 21.33 -3.04 -4.02
CA GLY A 200 22.17 -2.38 -3.02
C GLY A 200 21.83 -0.91 -2.76
N LYS A 201 20.84 -0.34 -3.47
CA LYS A 201 20.31 1.00 -3.25
C LYS A 201 18.83 0.97 -2.85
N PRO A 202 18.31 2.03 -2.21
CA PRO A 202 16.88 2.13 -1.93
C PRO A 202 16.03 2.31 -3.21
N LEU A 203 14.79 1.82 -3.16
CA LEU A 203 13.76 2.09 -4.16
C LEU A 203 12.51 2.64 -3.47
N VAL A 204 11.97 3.76 -3.97
CA VAL A 204 10.67 4.29 -3.56
C VAL A 204 9.65 4.09 -4.69
N LEU A 205 8.47 3.63 -4.32
CA LEU A 205 7.32 3.46 -5.19
C LEU A 205 6.22 4.43 -4.74
N LEU A 206 5.97 5.49 -5.51
CA LEU A 206 4.86 6.40 -5.31
C LEU A 206 3.59 5.79 -5.94
N ALA A 207 2.74 5.22 -5.09
CA ALA A 207 1.50 4.56 -5.50
C ALA A 207 0.38 5.59 -5.73
N ASP A 208 0.57 6.43 -6.76
CA ASP A 208 -0.42 7.41 -7.20
C ASP A 208 -1.58 6.70 -7.93
N TRP A 209 -2.50 6.16 -7.15
CA TRP A 209 -3.68 5.49 -7.69
C TRP A 209 -4.74 6.50 -8.13
N LEU A 210 -4.92 7.65 -7.48
CA LEU A 210 -5.95 8.61 -7.92
C LEU A 210 -5.72 9.13 -9.35
N GLY A 211 -4.46 9.41 -9.72
CA GLY A 211 -4.12 9.89 -11.05
C GLY A 211 -4.93 11.14 -11.45
N GLU A 212 -5.55 11.11 -12.63
CA GLU A 212 -6.40 12.20 -13.15
C GLU A 212 -7.90 12.02 -12.84
N ILE A 213 -8.26 11.09 -11.93
CA ILE A 213 -9.67 10.82 -11.62
C ILE A 213 -10.20 11.89 -10.67
N GLU A 214 -11.32 12.50 -11.05
CA GLU A 214 -12.06 13.41 -10.19
C GLU A 214 -12.54 12.67 -8.92
N PRO A 215 -12.15 13.11 -7.70
CA PRO A 215 -12.43 12.44 -6.43
C PRO A 215 -13.88 11.96 -6.26
N LYS A 216 -14.85 12.78 -6.69
CA LYS A 216 -16.29 12.46 -6.61
C LYS A 216 -16.73 11.20 -7.35
N GLN A 217 -15.94 10.73 -8.32
CA GLN A 217 -16.21 9.49 -9.05
C GLN A 217 -15.88 8.24 -8.21
N LEU A 218 -15.18 8.43 -7.09
CA LEU A 218 -14.70 7.38 -6.18
C LEU A 218 -15.50 7.33 -4.87
N TYR A 219 -16.59 8.11 -4.75
CA TYR A 219 -17.44 8.15 -3.55
C TYR A 219 -18.43 6.98 -3.50
N ASN A 220 -17.89 5.76 -3.52
CA ASN A 220 -18.62 4.49 -3.40
C ASN A 220 -17.67 3.41 -2.83
N SER A 221 -18.20 2.22 -2.59
CA SER A 221 -17.40 1.06 -2.20
C SER A 221 -16.60 0.48 -3.38
N GLY A 222 -15.63 -0.37 -3.07
CA GLY A 222 -14.85 -1.17 -4.01
C GLY A 222 -13.67 -0.46 -4.67
N PHE A 223 -13.55 0.86 -4.57
CA PHE A 223 -12.47 1.59 -5.24
C PHE A 223 -11.09 1.35 -4.64
N ALA A 224 -10.98 1.26 -3.30
CA ALA A 224 -9.72 0.95 -2.63
C ALA A 224 -9.21 -0.46 -3.00
N GLU A 225 -10.10 -1.45 -3.02
CA GLU A 225 -9.79 -2.83 -3.41
C GLU A 225 -9.41 -2.93 -4.90
N ALA A 226 -10.11 -2.22 -5.79
CA ALA A 226 -9.77 -2.15 -7.22
C ALA A 226 -8.39 -1.52 -7.47
N ALA A 227 -8.06 -0.46 -6.72
CA ALA A 227 -6.76 0.18 -6.76
C ALA A 227 -5.66 -0.77 -6.26
N ALA A 228 -5.91 -1.46 -5.16
CA ALA A 228 -4.99 -2.45 -4.61
C ALA A 228 -4.74 -3.61 -5.57
N ASP A 229 -5.77 -4.12 -6.26
CA ASP A 229 -5.65 -5.18 -7.25
C ASP A 229 -4.75 -4.76 -8.43
N SER A 230 -4.98 -3.55 -8.94
CA SER A 230 -4.21 -2.96 -10.05
C SER A 230 -2.75 -2.70 -9.66
N LEU A 231 -2.52 -2.11 -8.49
CA LEU A 231 -1.18 -1.84 -7.96
C LEU A 231 -0.43 -3.13 -7.67
N PHE A 232 -1.08 -4.14 -7.08
CA PHE A 232 -0.49 -5.45 -6.86
C PHE A 232 -0.08 -6.11 -8.18
N ALA A 233 -0.96 -6.11 -9.20
CA ALA A 233 -0.62 -6.64 -10.51
C ALA A 233 0.58 -5.92 -11.13
N SER A 234 0.68 -4.60 -10.98
CA SER A 234 1.82 -3.81 -11.44
C SER A 234 3.10 -4.08 -10.63
N LEU A 235 3.01 -4.34 -9.32
CA LEU A 235 4.13 -4.77 -8.49
C LEU A 235 4.67 -6.13 -8.92
N VAL A 236 3.79 -7.08 -9.24
CA VAL A 236 4.20 -8.38 -9.80
C VAL A 236 4.93 -8.18 -11.11
N GLN A 237 4.43 -7.31 -12.00
CA GLN A 237 5.13 -6.98 -13.24
C GLN A 237 6.53 -6.41 -12.96
N LEU A 238 6.65 -5.44 -12.05
CA LEU A 238 7.93 -4.84 -11.67
C LEU A 238 8.90 -5.88 -11.08
N ASP A 239 8.41 -6.84 -10.29
CA ASP A 239 9.24 -7.89 -9.72
C ASP A 239 9.75 -8.86 -10.80
N LEU A 240 8.90 -9.21 -11.77
CA LEU A 240 9.31 -9.99 -12.96
C LEU A 240 10.38 -9.25 -13.78
N GLU A 241 10.22 -7.93 -14.00
CA GLU A 241 11.25 -7.08 -14.63
C GLU A 241 12.58 -7.07 -13.85
N LYS A 242 12.53 -7.37 -12.53
CA LYS A 242 13.68 -7.35 -11.62
C LYS A 242 14.17 -8.75 -11.24
N GLY A 243 13.96 -9.71 -12.13
CA GLY A 243 14.55 -11.06 -12.05
C GLY A 243 13.61 -12.11 -11.47
N GLY A 244 12.36 -11.75 -11.18
CA GLY A 244 11.34 -12.73 -10.86
C GLY A 244 10.94 -13.55 -12.10
N SER A 245 10.37 -14.73 -11.88
CA SER A 245 9.90 -15.59 -12.97
C SER A 245 8.69 -16.41 -12.57
N VAL A 246 7.92 -16.81 -13.58
CA VAL A 246 6.86 -17.81 -13.43
C VAL A 246 7.16 -19.00 -14.35
N GLY A 247 7.05 -20.20 -13.81
CA GLY A 247 7.45 -21.45 -14.45
C GLY A 247 8.95 -21.71 -14.36
N SER A 248 9.36 -22.81 -14.99
CA SER A 248 10.74 -23.26 -15.08
C SER A 248 10.97 -24.00 -16.41
N PRO A 249 12.22 -24.34 -16.79
CA PRO A 249 12.49 -25.14 -17.98
C PRO A 249 11.79 -26.52 -17.99
N ILE A 250 11.40 -27.05 -16.83
CA ILE A 250 10.75 -28.36 -16.70
C ILE A 250 9.22 -28.28 -16.67
N GLY A 251 8.64 -27.07 -16.66
CA GLY A 251 7.19 -26.86 -16.64
C GLY A 251 6.75 -25.67 -15.81
N LEU A 252 5.44 -25.40 -15.86
CA LEU A 252 4.79 -24.30 -15.15
C LEU A 252 4.51 -24.62 -13.68
N TYR A 253 4.25 -25.89 -13.38
CA TYR A 253 3.88 -26.38 -12.06
C TYR A 253 4.94 -27.34 -11.52
N ASP A 254 5.10 -27.39 -10.20
CA ASP A 254 5.94 -28.37 -9.53
C ASP A 254 5.25 -29.74 -9.45
N SER A 255 5.92 -30.74 -8.87
CA SER A 255 5.36 -32.10 -8.72
C SER A 255 4.14 -32.17 -7.79
N THR A 256 3.82 -31.10 -7.06
CA THR A 256 2.62 -30.99 -6.22
C THR A 256 1.50 -30.20 -6.91
N GLY A 257 1.70 -29.78 -8.15
CA GLY A 257 0.75 -28.98 -8.90
C GLY A 257 0.63 -27.54 -8.40
N LYS A 258 1.65 -27.02 -7.71
CA LYS A 258 1.75 -25.60 -7.33
C LYS A 258 2.49 -24.84 -8.42
N LEU A 259 2.03 -23.63 -8.73
CA LEU A 259 2.68 -22.77 -9.72
C LEU A 259 4.12 -22.45 -9.26
N ILE A 260 5.09 -22.72 -10.12
CA ILE A 260 6.48 -22.40 -9.84
C ILE A 260 6.66 -20.89 -10.00
N ARG A 261 7.08 -20.23 -8.93
CA ARG A 261 7.37 -18.79 -8.91
C ARG A 261 8.73 -18.56 -8.28
N THR A 262 9.50 -17.66 -8.85
CA THR A 262 10.73 -17.14 -8.24
C THR A 262 10.55 -15.64 -8.04
N GLN A 263 10.74 -15.18 -6.82
CA GLN A 263 10.71 -13.75 -6.48
C GLN A 263 11.93 -13.05 -7.08
N GLY A 264 11.70 -11.88 -7.64
CA GLY A 264 12.73 -10.97 -8.11
C GLY A 264 13.28 -10.09 -7.00
N SER A 265 14.09 -9.13 -7.41
CA SER A 265 14.78 -8.22 -6.48
C SER A 265 13.81 -7.36 -5.68
N VAL A 266 12.59 -7.09 -6.17
CA VAL A 266 11.61 -6.25 -5.47
C VAL A 266 11.08 -7.00 -4.26
N PHE A 267 10.56 -8.21 -4.44
CA PHE A 267 9.97 -8.99 -3.35
C PHE A 267 11.00 -9.67 -2.44
N ASN A 268 12.22 -9.92 -2.94
CA ASN A 268 13.32 -10.43 -2.11
C ASN A 268 13.94 -9.37 -1.19
N SER A 269 13.62 -8.09 -1.40
CA SER A 269 14.09 -7.00 -0.55
C SER A 269 13.14 -6.76 0.61
N PRO A 270 13.61 -6.14 1.70
CA PRO A 270 12.71 -5.59 2.69
C PRO A 270 11.67 -4.65 2.07
N LEU A 271 10.41 -4.82 2.48
CA LEU A 271 9.28 -4.06 1.99
C LEU A 271 8.71 -3.19 3.10
N HIS A 272 8.48 -1.91 2.81
CA HIS A 272 7.88 -0.97 3.75
C HIS A 272 6.72 -0.23 3.10
N PHE A 273 5.49 -0.56 3.50
CA PHE A 273 4.27 0.09 3.03
C PHE A 273 3.88 1.21 4.00
N VAL A 274 3.82 2.45 3.52
CA VAL A 274 3.36 3.62 4.28
C VAL A 274 2.06 4.11 3.65
N GLY A 275 0.95 3.98 4.38
CA GLY A 275 -0.38 4.39 3.93
C GLY A 275 -0.89 5.58 4.74
N PHE A 276 -1.30 6.64 4.04
CA PHE A 276 -1.91 7.82 4.65
C PHE A 276 -3.42 7.86 4.42
N GLY A 277 -4.22 8.11 5.46
CA GLY A 277 -5.68 8.14 5.35
C GLY A 277 -6.23 6.83 4.77
N GLN A 278 -7.09 6.92 3.76
CA GLN A 278 -7.60 5.76 3.02
C GLN A 278 -6.49 4.96 2.31
N GLY A 279 -5.31 5.55 2.08
CA GLY A 279 -4.14 4.83 1.54
C GLY A 279 -3.69 3.67 2.43
N ALA A 280 -4.05 3.69 3.71
CA ALA A 280 -3.87 2.55 4.61
C ALA A 280 -4.75 1.34 4.23
N VAL A 281 -5.98 1.56 3.76
CA VAL A 281 -6.88 0.51 3.23
C VAL A 281 -6.25 -0.10 1.98
N VAL A 282 -5.82 0.73 1.02
CA VAL A 282 -5.18 0.28 -0.22
C VAL A 282 -3.93 -0.57 0.10
N ASN A 283 -3.08 -0.12 1.03
CA ASN A 283 -1.91 -0.89 1.44
C ASN A 283 -2.26 -2.21 2.13
N SER A 284 -3.27 -2.23 3.02
CA SER A 284 -3.77 -3.45 3.64
C SER A 284 -4.15 -4.49 2.57
N GLU A 285 -4.92 -4.07 1.56
CA GLU A 285 -5.37 -4.92 0.46
C GLU A 285 -4.23 -5.43 -0.45
N ILE A 286 -3.22 -4.60 -0.72
CA ILE A 286 -2.00 -5.02 -1.45
C ILE A 286 -1.24 -6.06 -0.64
N VAL A 287 -1.06 -5.84 0.66
CA VAL A 287 -0.30 -6.73 1.55
C VAL A 287 -0.99 -8.08 1.72
N GLN A 288 -2.32 -8.12 1.76
CA GLN A 288 -3.08 -9.37 1.77
C GLN A 288 -2.83 -10.20 0.49
N ARG A 289 -2.87 -9.54 -0.67
CA ARG A 289 -2.54 -10.16 -1.98
C ARG A 289 -1.09 -10.65 -2.01
N LEU A 290 -0.14 -9.83 -1.55
CA LEU A 290 1.25 -10.25 -1.42
C LEU A 290 1.41 -11.49 -0.56
N GLY A 291 0.80 -11.53 0.63
CA GLY A 291 0.89 -12.71 1.49
C GLY A 291 0.21 -13.96 0.91
N THR A 292 -0.83 -13.77 0.10
CA THR A 292 -1.54 -14.86 -0.60
C THR A 292 -0.70 -15.48 -1.72
N PHE A 293 -0.06 -14.66 -2.56
CA PHE A 293 0.65 -15.13 -3.76
C PHE A 293 2.18 -15.24 -3.58
N PHE A 294 2.77 -14.43 -2.70
CA PHE A 294 4.20 -14.32 -2.42
C PHE A 294 4.45 -14.29 -0.90
N PRO A 295 4.20 -15.40 -0.17
CA PRO A 295 4.25 -15.44 1.29
C PRO A 295 5.64 -15.16 1.90
N LEU A 296 6.69 -15.12 1.08
CA LEU A 296 8.05 -14.77 1.49
C LEU A 296 8.45 -13.34 1.08
N ALA A 297 7.55 -12.55 0.49
CA ALA A 297 7.82 -11.15 0.15
C ALA A 297 8.29 -10.36 1.38
N GLY A 298 9.24 -9.45 1.18
CA GLY A 298 10.00 -8.83 2.26
C GLY A 298 11.35 -9.51 2.52
N GLY A 299 11.65 -10.64 1.85
CA GLY A 299 12.90 -11.38 2.01
C GLY A 299 12.93 -12.64 1.15
N THR A 300 13.78 -13.60 1.52
CA THR A 300 13.94 -14.86 0.77
C THR A 300 13.51 -16.09 1.58
N SER A 301 13.20 -15.90 2.86
CA SER A 301 12.80 -16.93 3.81
C SER A 301 11.98 -16.30 4.94
N LYS A 302 11.39 -17.12 5.80
CA LYS A 302 10.69 -16.61 6.99
C LYS A 302 11.63 -15.94 8.00
N ASP A 303 12.88 -16.40 8.08
CA ASP A 303 13.84 -15.94 9.08
C ASP A 303 14.47 -14.58 8.73
N ASN A 304 14.46 -14.19 7.45
CA ASN A 304 15.09 -12.97 6.97
C ASN A 304 14.14 -12.03 6.23
N ARG A 305 12.82 -12.25 6.30
CA ARG A 305 11.85 -11.31 5.72
C ARG A 305 11.60 -10.14 6.65
N ASP A 306 11.45 -8.96 6.06
CA ASP A 306 10.85 -7.79 6.68
C ASP A 306 9.79 -7.18 5.76
N LEU A 307 8.53 -7.26 6.20
CA LEU A 307 7.41 -6.58 5.60
C LEU A 307 6.79 -5.68 6.67
N GLN A 308 7.16 -4.40 6.62
CA GLN A 308 6.65 -3.37 7.51
C GLN A 308 5.41 -2.70 6.91
N MET A 309 4.40 -2.47 7.75
CA MET A 309 3.21 -1.69 7.44
C MET A 309 3.10 -0.51 8.41
N THR A 310 3.32 0.70 7.90
CA THR A 310 3.07 1.95 8.62
C THR A 310 1.75 2.57 8.18
N THR A 311 0.92 2.93 9.14
CA THR A 311 -0.28 3.74 8.89
C THR A 311 -0.14 5.13 9.51
N VAL A 312 -0.48 6.16 8.73
CA VAL A 312 -0.47 7.55 9.18
C VAL A 312 -1.87 8.12 9.02
N ASP A 313 -2.44 8.52 10.13
CA ASP A 313 -3.83 8.94 10.30
C ASP A 313 -4.84 8.02 9.56
N PRO A 314 -4.77 6.69 9.79
CA PRO A 314 -5.59 5.76 9.04
C PRO A 314 -7.06 5.92 9.38
N TYR A 315 -7.90 5.92 8.35
CA TYR A 315 -9.33 5.76 8.50
C TYR A 315 -9.85 4.84 7.40
N ASP A 316 -10.88 4.10 7.73
CA ASP A 316 -11.81 3.46 6.81
C ASP A 316 -13.15 4.17 6.92
N TYR A 317 -13.93 4.15 5.85
CA TYR A 317 -15.29 4.65 5.90
C TYR A 317 -16.21 3.55 6.44
N ASP A 318 -16.86 3.84 7.56
CA ASP A 318 -17.79 2.97 8.27
C ASP A 318 -19.21 3.57 8.36
N ASP A 319 -20.14 2.86 9.01
CA ASP A 319 -21.53 3.32 9.20
C ASP A 319 -21.63 4.64 10.01
N ASN A 320 -20.55 5.07 10.67
CA ASN A 320 -20.47 6.33 11.40
C ASN A 320 -19.87 7.47 10.56
N SER A 321 -19.37 7.16 9.36
CA SER A 321 -18.74 8.12 8.47
C SER A 321 -19.76 9.05 7.83
N PHE A 322 -19.38 10.32 7.71
CA PHE A 322 -20.27 11.49 7.62
C PHE A 322 -21.39 11.43 6.57
N SER A 323 -22.45 12.18 6.88
CA SER A 323 -23.57 12.49 5.98
C SER A 323 -23.12 12.98 4.59
N GLY A 324 -23.90 12.68 3.56
CA GLY A 324 -23.67 13.15 2.20
C GLY A 324 -23.01 12.09 1.31
N PRO A 325 -22.08 12.46 0.41
CA PRO A 325 -21.57 11.53 -0.60
C PRO A 325 -20.65 10.43 -0.05
N TYR A 326 -20.08 10.61 1.15
CA TYR A 326 -19.13 9.68 1.77
C TYR A 326 -19.78 8.43 2.38
N ARG A 327 -21.10 8.46 2.62
CA ARG A 327 -21.86 7.35 3.22
C ARG A 327 -21.79 6.04 2.41
N ASN A 328 -21.48 6.15 1.12
CA ASN A 328 -21.40 5.00 0.22
C ASN A 328 -19.99 4.46 0.07
N ILE A 329 -18.98 5.13 0.62
CA ILE A 329 -17.64 4.58 0.69
C ILE A 329 -17.69 3.57 1.84
N LEU A 330 -17.76 2.29 1.50
CA LEU A 330 -17.82 1.19 2.46
C LEU A 330 -16.56 0.37 2.26
N ASP A 331 -15.45 0.90 2.75
CA ASP A 331 -14.13 0.30 2.55
C ASP A 331 -13.94 -0.93 3.46
N PRO A 332 -13.11 -1.90 3.05
CA PRO A 332 -12.68 -2.96 3.94
C PRO A 332 -11.99 -2.41 5.20
N GLU A 333 -12.17 -3.12 6.31
CA GLU A 333 -11.47 -2.78 7.54
C GLU A 333 -9.96 -3.00 7.37
N ILE A 334 -9.17 -2.03 7.83
CA ILE A 334 -7.70 -2.11 7.83
C ILE A 334 -7.28 -3.23 8.78
N ARG A 335 -6.58 -4.25 8.26
CA ARG A 335 -6.06 -5.36 9.05
C ARG A 335 -4.52 -5.37 9.03
N VAL A 336 -3.94 -5.87 10.12
CA VAL A 336 -2.54 -6.28 10.11
C VAL A 336 -2.48 -7.80 9.87
N TRP A 337 -2.02 -8.16 8.68
CA TRP A 337 -1.98 -9.55 8.20
C TRP A 337 -0.79 -10.33 8.74
N ASN A 338 -0.88 -11.66 8.75
CA ASN A 338 0.13 -12.56 9.35
C ASN A 338 1.46 -12.65 8.58
N ASN A 339 1.55 -12.04 7.41
CA ASN A 339 2.80 -11.80 6.69
C ASN A 339 3.49 -10.48 7.07
N VAL A 340 2.84 -9.58 7.82
CA VAL A 340 3.42 -8.31 8.29
C VAL A 340 4.30 -8.56 9.51
N THR A 341 5.60 -8.34 9.39
CA THR A 341 6.60 -8.54 10.46
C THR A 341 6.63 -7.38 11.44
N TYR A 342 6.26 -6.17 11.02
CA TYR A 342 6.14 -5.03 11.90
C TYR A 342 5.04 -4.08 11.46
N ALA A 343 4.20 -3.64 12.40
CA ALA A 343 3.15 -2.67 12.14
C ALA A 343 3.21 -1.51 13.14
N ASP A 344 3.34 -0.29 12.63
CA ASP A 344 3.28 0.94 13.40
C ASP A 344 2.18 1.88 12.90
N ASN A 345 1.55 2.57 13.82
CA ASN A 345 0.39 3.41 13.55
C ASN A 345 0.51 4.76 14.28
N TYR A 346 0.37 5.85 13.54
CA TYR A 346 0.44 7.22 14.02
C TYR A 346 -0.86 7.93 13.69
N TYR A 347 -1.66 8.31 14.69
CA TYR A 347 -3.04 8.76 14.46
C TYR A 347 -3.43 9.93 15.36
N GLN A 348 -4.43 10.70 14.94
CA GLN A 348 -5.09 11.70 15.77
C GLN A 348 -6.62 11.51 15.72
N LYS A 349 -7.32 11.98 16.77
CA LYS A 349 -8.79 11.90 16.90
C LYS A 349 -9.43 13.28 17.09
N ASN A 350 -8.71 14.35 16.74
CA ASN A 350 -9.04 15.74 16.99
C ASN A 350 -9.90 16.36 15.89
N GLY A 351 -10.18 15.63 14.81
CA GLY A 351 -11.10 16.01 13.75
C GLY A 351 -12.51 16.30 14.27
N SER A 352 -13.12 17.35 13.73
CA SER A 352 -14.50 17.75 13.99
C SER A 352 -15.24 18.01 12.67
N GLY A 353 -16.57 17.94 12.69
CA GLY A 353 -17.38 18.34 11.53
C GLY A 353 -17.47 17.28 10.43
N ASN A 354 -16.71 17.42 9.33
CA ASN A 354 -16.70 16.50 8.18
C ASN A 354 -15.32 15.87 7.93
N THR A 355 -14.35 16.10 8.81
CA THR A 355 -13.00 15.53 8.69
C THR A 355 -12.98 14.15 9.32
N LEU A 356 -12.53 13.15 8.58
CA LEU A 356 -12.34 11.80 9.10
C LEU A 356 -11.19 11.80 10.09
N ASN A 357 -11.40 11.14 11.21
CA ASN A 357 -10.40 10.97 12.23
C ASN A 357 -9.58 9.73 11.93
N GLY A 358 -8.27 9.83 12.15
CA GLY A 358 -7.47 8.63 12.27
C GLY A 358 -7.93 7.79 13.45
N ARG A 359 -7.51 6.53 13.45
CA ARG A 359 -7.85 5.60 14.52
C ARG A 359 -6.65 4.81 14.99
N GLU A 360 -6.82 4.29 16.19
CA GLU A 360 -5.93 3.28 16.72
C GLU A 360 -6.24 1.95 16.03
N LEU A 361 -5.21 1.17 15.67
CA LEU A 361 -5.40 -0.16 15.13
C LEU A 361 -5.38 -1.15 16.29
N LEU A 362 -6.58 -1.40 16.84
CA LEU A 362 -6.82 -2.30 17.97
C LEU A 362 -7.91 -3.32 17.61
N GLY A 363 -7.53 -4.59 17.60
CA GLY A 363 -8.49 -5.68 17.66
C GLY A 363 -7.84 -7.01 17.95
N THR A 364 -8.68 -8.02 18.17
CA THR A 364 -8.22 -9.38 18.48
C THR A 364 -7.48 -9.93 17.27
N ASN A 365 -6.17 -10.10 17.44
CA ASN A 365 -5.25 -10.63 16.43
C ASN A 365 -5.10 -9.74 15.19
N TRP A 366 -5.21 -8.41 15.26
CA TRP A 366 -4.79 -7.53 14.14
C TRP A 366 -4.37 -6.14 14.60
N LYS A 367 -3.91 -6.01 15.85
CA LYS A 367 -3.38 -4.74 16.36
C LYS A 367 -2.05 -4.38 15.68
N ALA A 368 -1.77 -3.08 15.58
CA ALA A 368 -0.42 -2.61 15.33
C ALA A 368 0.49 -2.96 16.52
N ASP A 369 1.78 -3.19 16.25
CA ASP A 369 2.80 -3.42 17.29
C ASP A 369 3.07 -2.15 18.09
N TRP A 370 2.94 -1.00 17.42
CA TRP A 370 3.13 0.30 18.02
C TRP A 370 2.04 1.27 17.59
N ASN A 371 1.18 1.69 18.52
CA ASN A 371 0.17 2.71 18.30
C ASN A 371 0.59 4.00 19.01
N VAL A 372 0.58 5.13 18.29
CA VAL A 372 0.99 6.44 18.80
C VAL A 372 -0.09 7.47 18.52
N SER A 373 -0.73 7.95 19.57
CA SER A 373 -1.64 9.09 19.50
C SER A 373 -0.84 10.40 19.38
N LEU A 374 -1.19 11.21 18.38
CA LEU A 374 -0.63 12.54 18.12
C LEU A 374 -1.49 13.67 18.69
N GLY A 375 -2.71 13.39 19.14
CA GLY A 375 -3.71 14.41 19.47
C GLY A 375 -3.38 15.34 20.66
N ASN A 376 -2.36 15.04 21.46
CA ASN A 376 -1.90 15.89 22.57
C ASN A 376 -0.54 16.54 22.28
N ARG A 377 -0.15 16.64 21.00
CA ARG A 377 1.12 17.24 20.58
C ARG A 377 0.88 18.66 20.07
N ALA A 378 1.89 19.51 20.17
CA ALA A 378 1.84 20.90 19.70
C ALA A 378 1.31 21.00 18.26
N GLY A 379 0.37 21.91 18.02
CA GLY A 379 -0.21 22.11 16.69
C GLY A 379 -1.30 21.10 16.30
N PHE A 380 -1.49 19.99 17.03
CA PHE A 380 -2.65 19.11 16.85
C PHE A 380 -3.86 19.67 17.59
N GLU A 381 -4.38 20.79 17.12
CA GLU A 381 -5.61 21.41 17.64
C GLU A 381 -6.87 20.67 17.14
N PRO A 382 -8.03 20.84 17.80
CA PRO A 382 -9.31 20.41 17.24
C PRO A 382 -9.51 20.96 15.82
N ASP A 383 -9.82 20.10 14.86
CA ASP A 383 -9.98 20.53 13.47
C ASP A 383 -11.17 21.49 13.35
N ASN A 384 -11.02 22.51 12.51
CA ASN A 384 -12.06 23.47 12.16
C ASN A 384 -12.87 23.03 10.92
N GLY A 385 -12.80 21.75 10.54
CA GLY A 385 -13.43 21.17 9.36
C GLY A 385 -12.69 21.46 8.05
N GLN A 386 -11.41 21.87 8.13
CA GLN A 386 -10.55 22.13 6.97
C GLN A 386 -9.44 21.07 6.80
N GLY A 387 -9.48 19.99 7.59
CA GLY A 387 -8.55 18.86 7.49
C GLY A 387 -7.13 19.23 7.90
N ALA A 388 -6.95 20.22 8.79
CA ALA A 388 -5.61 20.65 9.22
C ALA A 388 -4.88 19.55 9.99
N SER A 389 -5.53 19.00 11.02
CA SER A 389 -5.00 17.93 11.86
C SER A 389 -4.58 16.67 11.07
N HIS A 390 -5.29 16.38 9.98
CA HIS A 390 -4.96 15.27 9.08
C HIS A 390 -3.64 15.50 8.34
N ARG A 391 -3.43 16.72 7.80
CA ARG A 391 -2.15 17.10 7.19
C ARG A 391 -1.01 17.17 8.20
N ASP A 392 -1.31 17.56 9.44
CA ASP A 392 -0.31 17.62 10.51
C ASP A 392 0.23 16.24 10.86
N ALA A 393 -0.62 15.20 10.84
CA ALA A 393 -0.17 13.81 11.04
C ALA A 393 0.83 13.36 9.97
N LEU A 394 0.56 13.68 8.70
CA LEU A 394 1.50 13.39 7.60
C LEU A 394 2.78 14.23 7.70
N THR A 395 2.67 15.52 8.05
CA THR A 395 3.81 16.40 8.30
C THR A 395 4.69 15.85 9.43
N TRP A 396 4.07 15.39 10.51
CA TRP A 396 4.74 14.78 11.65
C TRP A 396 5.56 13.57 11.21
N TYR A 397 4.94 12.63 10.47
CA TYR A 397 5.61 11.42 10.02
C TYR A 397 6.73 11.74 9.02
N ALA A 398 6.47 12.56 8.01
CA ALA A 398 7.48 12.94 7.04
C ALA A 398 8.65 13.70 7.67
N GLY A 399 8.40 14.46 8.74
CA GLY A 399 9.44 15.06 9.57
C GLY A 399 10.35 14.03 10.26
N THR A 400 9.89 12.80 10.54
CA THR A 400 10.76 11.73 11.05
C THR A 400 11.72 11.17 9.99
N ALA A 401 11.39 11.34 8.70
CA ALA A 401 12.25 10.96 7.58
C ALA A 401 13.18 12.11 7.14
N ASN A 402 12.70 13.36 7.14
CA ASN A 402 13.49 14.55 6.85
C ASN A 402 13.81 15.34 8.13
N LEU A 403 14.96 15.05 8.73
CA LEU A 403 15.32 15.56 10.06
C LEU A 403 15.84 17.01 10.06
N SER A 404 16.26 17.54 8.91
CA SER A 404 16.74 18.93 8.80
C SER A 404 15.64 19.92 8.41
N GLY A 405 14.50 19.44 7.88
CA GLY A 405 13.38 20.29 7.49
C GLY A 405 12.66 20.93 8.67
N SER A 406 12.30 22.21 8.56
CA SER A 406 11.47 22.92 9.55
C SER A 406 10.02 23.14 9.11
N LYS A 407 9.70 22.88 7.84
CA LYS A 407 8.35 22.93 7.26
C LYS A 407 8.18 21.84 6.20
N LEU A 408 6.95 21.40 5.95
CA LEU A 408 6.66 20.49 4.85
C LEU A 408 5.32 20.81 4.13
N PRO A 409 5.33 21.09 2.81
CA PRO A 409 6.51 21.43 1.99
C PRO A 409 7.30 22.63 2.52
N GLU A 410 8.51 22.86 2.04
CA GLU A 410 9.38 23.96 2.52
C GLU A 410 8.70 25.34 2.35
N GLU A 411 8.01 25.53 1.22
CA GLU A 411 7.21 26.72 0.94
C GLU A 411 5.73 26.49 1.27
N ASN A 412 5.14 27.40 2.06
CA ASN A 412 3.73 27.37 2.46
C ASN A 412 3.27 26.06 3.13
N GLY A 413 4.20 25.24 3.63
CA GLY A 413 3.87 24.01 4.35
C GLY A 413 3.71 24.19 5.84
N GLU A 414 3.28 23.11 6.47
CA GLU A 414 3.02 23.03 7.90
C GLU A 414 4.35 23.02 8.67
N THR A 415 4.37 23.67 9.83
CA THR A 415 5.58 23.77 10.66
C THR A 415 5.87 22.45 11.34
N ILE A 416 7.15 22.08 11.41
CA ILE A 416 7.59 20.92 12.16
C ILE A 416 8.10 21.34 13.54
N TYR A 417 7.40 20.96 14.60
CA TYR A 417 7.70 21.38 15.98
C TYR A 417 8.73 20.46 16.66
N ARG A 418 10.03 20.71 16.47
CA ARG A 418 11.11 19.86 17.06
C ARG A 418 12.10 20.60 17.98
N ARG A 419 11.95 21.91 18.11
CA ARG A 419 12.73 22.78 18.99
C ARG A 419 11.78 23.67 19.77
N LEU A 420 12.23 24.13 20.94
CA LEU A 420 11.50 25.13 21.72
C LEU A 420 11.21 26.39 20.90
N GLY A 421 12.17 26.82 20.09
CA GLY A 421 12.01 27.96 19.19
C GLY A 421 10.95 27.81 18.08
N ASP A 422 10.51 26.58 17.79
CA ASP A 422 9.44 26.36 16.81
C ASP A 422 8.05 26.64 17.41
N LEU A 423 7.93 26.68 18.74
CA LEU A 423 6.68 26.91 19.48
C LEU A 423 6.34 28.40 19.63
N GLU A 424 7.36 29.27 19.72
CA GLU A 424 7.19 30.71 19.99
C GLU A 424 6.31 31.44 18.97
N PRO A 425 6.48 31.29 17.64
CA PRO A 425 5.69 32.02 16.65
C PRO A 425 4.18 31.72 16.70
N ASN A 426 3.80 30.59 17.32
CA ASN A 426 2.42 30.12 17.38
C ASN A 426 1.79 30.29 18.77
N ASN A 427 2.45 30.97 19.71
CA ASN A 427 2.02 31.14 21.10
C ASN A 427 1.69 29.79 21.81
N ILE A 428 2.39 28.72 21.46
CA ILE A 428 2.20 27.41 22.11
C ILE A 428 2.90 27.45 23.47
N THR A 429 2.13 27.55 24.55
CA THR A 429 2.62 27.85 25.89
C THR A 429 3.21 26.66 26.66
N ASP A 430 3.03 25.43 26.18
CA ASP A 430 3.53 24.24 26.86
C ASP A 430 4.72 23.61 26.14
N ALA A 431 5.92 23.82 26.70
CA ALA A 431 7.17 23.26 26.18
C ALA A 431 7.22 21.71 26.29
N ALA A 432 6.29 21.08 27.00
CA ALA A 432 6.17 19.63 27.10
C ALA A 432 5.58 18.96 25.83
N GLU A 433 5.22 19.72 24.79
CA GLU A 433 4.41 19.26 23.66
C GLU A 433 5.11 19.24 22.29
N THR A 434 6.46 19.34 22.22
CA THR A 434 7.15 19.16 20.93
C THR A 434 6.88 17.78 20.32
N TRP A 435 7.06 17.66 19.00
CA TRP A 435 6.61 16.48 18.27
C TRP A 435 7.40 15.21 18.52
N TYR A 436 8.65 15.28 18.95
CA TYR A 436 9.50 14.10 18.94
C TYR A 436 10.14 13.82 20.29
N THR A 437 10.23 12.53 20.57
CA THR A 437 10.94 11.94 21.70
C THR A 437 11.32 10.54 21.21
N PRO A 438 12.48 9.99 21.60
CA PRO A 438 12.89 8.67 21.14
C PRO A 438 12.03 7.63 21.85
N ASP A 439 11.49 6.68 21.07
CA ASP A 439 10.50 5.73 21.53
C ASP A 439 10.75 4.31 21.00
N HIS A 440 12.01 3.91 20.96
CA HIS A 440 12.46 2.55 20.62
C HIS A 440 12.86 1.77 21.88
N ILE A 441 13.16 0.47 21.80
CA ILE A 441 13.35 -0.39 23.00
C ILE A 441 14.51 0.03 23.92
N ASN A 442 15.54 0.67 23.38
CA ASN A 442 16.66 1.23 24.15
C ASN A 442 16.37 2.63 24.73
N ALA A 443 15.26 3.26 24.34
CA ALA A 443 14.85 4.55 24.85
C ALA A 443 13.70 4.42 25.85
N ASN A 444 13.93 4.98 27.04
CA ASN A 444 12.94 5.00 28.13
C ASN A 444 12.63 6.45 28.53
N PHE A 445 12.16 7.24 27.55
CA PHE A 445 11.72 8.60 27.76
C PHE A 445 10.20 8.67 27.66
N SER A 446 9.55 9.31 28.62
CA SER A 446 8.19 9.80 28.42
C SER A 446 8.23 10.91 27.37
N HIS A 447 7.19 10.98 26.52
CA HIS A 447 7.04 12.07 25.56
C HIS A 447 7.13 13.44 26.25
N GLY A 448 7.80 14.39 25.62
CA GLY A 448 8.00 15.74 26.17
C GLY A 448 9.04 15.83 27.29
N ASN A 449 9.71 14.73 27.65
CA ASN A 449 10.74 14.75 28.69
C ASN A 449 11.87 15.71 28.30
N ALA A 450 12.13 16.71 29.13
CA ALA A 450 13.17 17.71 28.93
C ALA A 450 14.62 17.16 28.96
N ARG A 451 14.81 15.87 29.27
CA ARG A 451 16.09 15.15 29.15
C ARG A 451 16.20 14.32 27.87
N ALA A 452 15.09 14.09 27.19
CA ALA A 452 15.08 13.44 25.89
C ALA A 452 15.53 14.43 24.81
N PRO A 453 16.19 13.95 23.74
CA PRO A 453 16.31 14.77 22.55
C PRO A 453 14.94 14.87 21.85
N TRP A 454 14.66 16.03 21.28
CA TRP A 454 13.41 16.32 20.57
C TRP A 454 13.59 16.39 19.06
N GLU A 455 14.77 16.02 18.59
CA GLU A 455 15.12 15.99 17.19
C GLU A 455 15.96 14.75 16.87
N GLY A 456 16.00 14.40 15.59
CA GLY A 456 17.03 13.54 15.04
C GLY A 456 16.91 12.04 15.28
N ILE A 457 16.04 11.55 16.17
CA ILE A 457 16.02 10.13 16.56
C ILE A 457 14.63 9.54 16.91
N GLY A 458 14.50 8.23 16.69
CA GLY A 458 13.83 7.31 17.61
C GLY A 458 12.32 7.03 17.51
N THR A 459 11.59 7.61 16.55
CA THR A 459 10.17 7.24 16.27
C THR A 459 9.88 7.37 14.77
N GLY A 460 8.84 6.71 14.27
CA GLY A 460 8.38 6.85 12.88
C GLY A 460 9.32 6.16 11.92
N TRP A 461 9.81 6.91 10.93
CA TRP A 461 10.75 6.44 9.91
C TRP A 461 11.97 5.71 10.48
N PHE A 462 12.43 6.07 11.69
CA PHE A 462 13.52 5.39 12.38
C PHE A 462 13.29 3.87 12.50
N HIS A 463 12.05 3.44 12.73
CA HIS A 463 11.72 2.02 12.83
C HIS A 463 11.88 1.26 11.51
N SER A 464 11.93 1.94 10.36
CA SER A 464 12.23 1.28 9.09
C SER A 464 13.65 0.76 9.03
N ILE A 465 13.89 -0.23 8.16
CA ILE A 465 15.26 -0.66 7.85
C ILE A 465 16.07 0.54 7.39
N LEU A 466 15.59 1.34 6.43
CA LEU A 466 16.29 2.53 5.94
C LEU A 466 16.55 3.59 7.01
N GLY A 467 15.69 3.68 8.03
CA GLY A 467 15.85 4.54 9.20
C GLY A 467 16.90 4.04 10.19
N GLY A 468 17.32 2.78 10.08
CA GLY A 468 18.39 2.17 10.88
C GLY A 468 17.95 1.60 12.23
N GLY A 469 16.67 1.71 12.60
CA GLY A 469 16.13 1.30 13.89
C GLY A 469 15.39 -0.04 13.89
N PHE A 470 15.52 -0.84 12.83
CA PHE A 470 14.88 -2.16 12.68
C PHE A 470 15.02 -3.04 13.94
N GLU A 471 16.23 -3.19 14.47
CA GLU A 471 16.50 -4.03 15.65
C GLU A 471 15.95 -3.43 16.95
N LEU A 472 15.58 -2.15 16.94
CA LEU A 472 15.10 -1.42 18.10
C LEU A 472 13.59 -1.19 18.10
N ARG A 473 12.88 -1.76 17.12
CA ARG A 473 11.43 -1.69 17.00
C ARG A 473 10.74 -2.15 18.28
N PRO A 474 9.82 -1.34 18.83
CA PRO A 474 9.00 -1.75 19.96
C PRO A 474 7.81 -2.59 19.50
N TYR A 475 7.62 -3.74 20.16
CA TYR A 475 6.44 -4.59 20.07
C TYR A 475 5.63 -4.51 21.35
N PHE A 476 4.33 -4.19 21.25
CA PHE A 476 3.45 -4.13 22.41
C PHE A 476 2.74 -5.46 22.69
N ASP A 477 3.32 -6.24 23.61
CA ASP A 477 2.80 -7.53 24.07
C ASP A 477 2.90 -7.62 25.60
N GLY A 478 1.91 -7.04 26.29
CA GLY A 478 1.95 -6.87 27.75
C GLY A 478 3.01 -5.87 28.23
N GLY A 479 3.49 -5.00 27.33
CA GLY A 479 4.55 -4.03 27.56
C GLY A 479 5.39 -3.81 26.29
N LYS A 480 6.28 -2.81 26.32
CA LYS A 480 7.24 -2.51 25.24
C LYS A 480 8.37 -3.54 25.26
N LYS A 481 8.48 -4.36 24.22
CA LYS A 481 9.47 -5.43 24.06
C LYS A 481 10.21 -5.30 22.73
N GLY A 482 11.44 -5.82 22.65
CA GLY A 482 12.12 -6.11 21.39
C GLY A 482 11.73 -7.47 20.82
N GLN A 483 12.03 -7.71 19.55
CA GLN A 483 11.70 -8.97 18.87
C GLN A 483 12.27 -10.20 19.59
N SER A 484 13.49 -10.11 20.11
CA SER A 484 14.14 -11.22 20.84
C SER A 484 13.42 -11.61 22.13
N GLU A 485 12.57 -10.74 22.68
CA GLU A 485 11.79 -10.98 23.90
C GLU A 485 10.41 -11.61 23.63
N LEU A 486 10.04 -11.80 22.36
CA LEU A 486 8.75 -12.37 21.94
C LEU A 486 8.76 -13.91 21.87
N GLY A 487 9.94 -14.54 21.94
CA GLY A 487 10.09 -15.98 21.76
C GLY A 487 10.05 -16.38 20.28
N ASP A 488 9.23 -17.37 19.92
CA ASP A 488 9.02 -17.76 18.52
C ASP A 488 8.25 -16.65 17.78
N PHE A 489 8.96 -15.95 16.90
CA PHE A 489 8.42 -14.82 16.19
C PHE A 489 7.31 -15.21 15.21
N GLU A 490 7.39 -16.37 14.55
CA GLU A 490 6.32 -16.83 13.65
C GLU A 490 5.05 -17.19 14.42
N ALA A 491 5.21 -17.76 15.62
CA ALA A 491 4.10 -17.98 16.54
C ALA A 491 3.49 -16.65 17.02
N TYR A 492 4.34 -15.65 17.32
CA TYR A 492 3.87 -14.30 17.65
C TYR A 492 3.02 -13.70 16.53
N LEU A 493 3.50 -13.74 15.29
CA LEU A 493 2.77 -13.24 14.13
C LEU A 493 1.44 -13.98 13.96
N THR A 494 1.44 -15.31 14.01
CA THR A 494 0.21 -16.11 13.85
C THR A 494 -0.82 -15.81 14.94
N ASN A 495 -0.39 -15.55 16.17
CA ASN A 495 -1.29 -15.29 17.30
C ASN A 495 -1.77 -13.83 17.38
N ASN A 496 -1.05 -12.87 16.79
CA ASN A 496 -1.37 -11.45 16.90
C ASN A 496 -1.84 -10.81 15.59
N ARG A 497 -1.91 -11.58 14.50
CA ARG A 497 -2.27 -11.11 13.15
C ARG A 497 -3.39 -11.92 12.51
N VAL A 498 -4.08 -11.31 11.56
CA VAL A 498 -5.18 -11.94 10.81
C VAL A 498 -4.59 -12.73 9.64
N SER A 499 -5.21 -13.88 9.34
CA SER A 499 -4.83 -14.67 8.17
C SER A 499 -5.09 -13.91 6.88
N VAL A 500 -4.15 -13.92 5.93
CA VAL A 500 -4.35 -13.36 4.59
C VAL A 500 -5.50 -13.99 3.81
N TYR A 501 -6.03 -15.13 4.27
CA TYR A 501 -7.20 -15.80 3.70
C TYR A 501 -8.53 -15.40 4.32
N GLU A 502 -8.54 -14.51 5.32
CA GLU A 502 -9.76 -13.94 5.87
C GLU A 502 -10.32 -12.86 4.95
N ASN A 503 -11.62 -12.86 4.70
CA ASN A 503 -12.30 -11.84 3.89
C ASN A 503 -12.74 -10.68 4.80
N ASN A 504 -12.12 -9.51 4.62
CA ASN A 504 -12.39 -8.26 5.34
C ASN A 504 -13.32 -7.30 4.57
N THR A 505 -13.95 -7.75 3.48
CA THR A 505 -14.93 -6.93 2.72
C THR A 505 -16.03 -6.45 3.68
N TYR A 506 -16.36 -5.16 3.60
CA TYR A 506 -17.20 -4.43 4.57
C TYR A 506 -18.51 -5.16 4.91
N THR A 507 -19.23 -5.65 3.90
CA THR A 507 -20.45 -6.43 4.09
C THR A 507 -20.49 -7.63 3.15
N ALA A 508 -21.21 -8.67 3.56
CA ALA A 508 -21.28 -9.92 2.84
C ALA A 508 -21.79 -9.77 1.40
N ARG A 509 -22.66 -8.80 1.13
CA ARG A 509 -23.20 -8.53 -0.22
C ARG A 509 -22.11 -8.09 -1.21
N LEU A 510 -21.11 -7.35 -0.74
CA LEU A 510 -20.04 -6.81 -1.59
C LEU A 510 -18.95 -7.84 -1.90
N ARG A 511 -19.04 -9.06 -1.35
CA ARG A 511 -17.99 -10.06 -1.45
C ARG A 511 -17.91 -10.65 -2.85
N GLY A 512 -16.69 -10.89 -3.31
CA GLY A 512 -16.42 -11.72 -4.48
C GLY A 512 -16.30 -13.21 -4.16
N ASP A 513 -15.70 -13.92 -5.10
CA ASP A 513 -15.49 -15.38 -5.11
C ASP A 513 -14.58 -15.89 -3.98
N TYR A 514 -13.58 -15.11 -3.55
CA TYR A 514 -12.63 -15.45 -2.47
C TYR A 514 -12.37 -14.27 -1.52
N ALA A 515 -11.54 -14.49 -0.49
CA ALA A 515 -11.03 -13.40 0.36
C ALA A 515 -10.18 -12.42 -0.45
N VAL A 516 -9.24 -12.95 -1.23
CA VAL A 516 -8.57 -12.25 -2.33
C VAL A 516 -9.26 -12.68 -3.62
N PRO A 517 -10.04 -11.82 -4.28
CA PRO A 517 -10.80 -12.20 -5.47
C PRO A 517 -9.89 -12.67 -6.61
N THR A 518 -10.37 -13.62 -7.42
CA THR A 518 -9.62 -14.02 -8.62
C THR A 518 -9.66 -13.00 -9.74
N LEU A 519 -10.74 -12.25 -9.79
CA LEU A 519 -10.93 -11.04 -10.56
C LEU A 519 -11.77 -10.10 -9.68
N PHE A 520 -11.27 -8.92 -9.38
CA PHE A 520 -11.98 -8.01 -8.48
C PHE A 520 -13.31 -7.55 -9.09
N ASN A 521 -14.37 -7.51 -8.28
CA ASN A 521 -15.70 -7.07 -8.70
C ASN A 521 -16.23 -7.76 -9.97
N GLY A 522 -15.93 -9.06 -10.13
CA GLY A 522 -16.42 -9.88 -11.25
C GLY A 522 -17.94 -10.08 -11.26
N ASN A 523 -18.58 -9.98 -10.09
CA ASN A 523 -20.03 -10.01 -9.88
C ASN A 523 -20.67 -8.61 -9.82
N PHE A 524 -19.91 -7.54 -10.12
CA PHE A 524 -20.39 -6.15 -10.16
C PHE A 524 -21.05 -5.58 -8.89
N ASP A 525 -21.05 -6.34 -7.79
CA ASP A 525 -21.74 -6.01 -6.55
C ASP A 525 -20.90 -5.21 -5.55
N ALA A 526 -19.60 -4.98 -5.82
CA ALA A 526 -18.70 -4.26 -4.92
C ALA A 526 -19.01 -2.74 -4.78
N ILE A 527 -20.17 -2.28 -5.26
CA ILE A 527 -20.68 -0.92 -5.06
C ILE A 527 -21.72 -0.90 -3.95
N ALA A 528 -21.70 0.12 -3.08
CA ALA A 528 -22.68 0.28 -2.01
C ALA A 528 -24.06 0.70 -2.55
N ALA A 529 -24.07 1.53 -3.60
CA ALA A 529 -25.28 2.02 -4.27
C ALA A 529 -25.03 2.27 -5.76
N GLY A 530 -26.02 1.98 -6.61
CA GLY A 530 -25.98 2.29 -8.04
C GLY A 530 -26.11 3.79 -8.31
N ILE A 531 -24.98 4.44 -8.60
CA ILE A 531 -24.90 5.87 -8.93
C ILE A 531 -24.40 6.00 -10.36
N GLY A 532 -25.32 6.22 -11.29
CA GLY A 532 -25.08 6.20 -12.73
C GLY A 532 -23.87 6.99 -13.26
N SER A 533 -23.55 8.12 -12.63
CA SER A 533 -22.41 8.98 -13.00
C SER A 533 -21.05 8.49 -12.49
N GLN A 534 -21.00 7.47 -11.64
CA GLN A 534 -19.77 6.93 -11.08
C GLN A 534 -19.20 5.79 -11.92
N SER A 535 -17.90 5.56 -11.77
CA SER A 535 -17.18 4.45 -12.37
C SER A 535 -17.58 3.11 -11.75
N ILE A 536 -17.39 2.01 -12.49
CA ILE A 536 -17.51 0.64 -11.97
C ILE A 536 -16.14 0.23 -11.38
N PRO A 537 -16.04 -0.07 -10.07
CA PRO A 537 -14.83 -0.61 -9.43
C PRO A 537 -14.22 -1.77 -10.22
N GLY A 538 -12.94 -1.70 -10.56
CA GLY A 538 -12.23 -2.76 -11.30
C GLY A 538 -12.45 -2.80 -12.81
N TRP A 539 -13.45 -2.09 -13.34
CA TRP A 539 -13.81 -2.16 -14.77
C TRP A 539 -13.75 -0.82 -15.52
N SER A 540 -13.91 0.32 -14.84
CA SER A 540 -14.03 1.62 -15.53
C SER A 540 -12.76 2.47 -15.57
N PHE A 541 -11.75 2.22 -14.73
CA PHE A 541 -10.62 3.15 -14.53
C PHE A 541 -9.30 2.39 -14.32
N TYR A 542 -8.17 2.94 -14.77
CA TYR A 542 -6.87 2.25 -14.91
C TYR A 542 -6.71 1.37 -16.14
N ASN A 543 -7.49 1.66 -17.18
CA ASN A 543 -7.51 0.84 -18.39
C ASN A 543 -7.78 1.67 -19.65
N ARG A 544 -7.29 2.93 -19.70
CA ARG A 544 -7.45 3.89 -20.81
C ARG A 544 -6.67 3.54 -22.09
N GLU A 545 -6.58 2.26 -22.44
CA GLU A 545 -5.97 1.80 -23.69
C GLU A 545 -6.86 2.23 -24.87
N ASN A 546 -6.38 3.15 -25.71
CA ASN A 546 -7.04 3.60 -26.94
C ASN A 546 -8.48 4.14 -26.78
N GLY A 547 -8.84 4.66 -25.61
CA GLY A 547 -10.19 5.19 -25.36
C GLY A 547 -11.27 4.13 -25.09
N ILE A 548 -10.88 2.85 -24.99
CA ILE A 548 -11.73 1.78 -24.46
C ILE A 548 -12.16 2.19 -23.04
N ASN A 549 -13.42 1.90 -22.68
CA ASN A 549 -14.07 2.25 -21.40
C ASN A 549 -14.26 3.74 -21.11
N LYS A 550 -14.02 4.66 -22.06
CA LYS A 550 -14.14 6.12 -21.80
C LYS A 550 -15.49 6.52 -21.18
N ASP A 551 -16.55 5.77 -21.50
CA ASP A 551 -17.90 6.01 -21.02
C ASP A 551 -18.43 4.92 -20.08
N ALA A 552 -17.62 3.92 -19.69
CA ALA A 552 -18.07 2.83 -18.82
C ALA A 552 -18.36 3.37 -17.41
N SER A 553 -19.62 3.33 -16.99
CA SER A 553 -20.09 3.83 -15.69
C SER A 553 -21.16 2.92 -15.10
N GLN A 554 -21.56 3.18 -13.86
CA GLN A 554 -22.62 2.41 -13.19
C GLN A 554 -24.01 2.59 -13.86
N ASN A 555 -24.17 3.51 -14.83
CA ASN A 555 -25.39 3.59 -15.67
C ASN A 555 -25.65 2.29 -16.46
N TYR A 556 -24.60 1.48 -16.66
CA TYR A 556 -24.69 0.22 -17.39
C TYR A 556 -24.88 -0.98 -16.45
N LEU A 557 -25.00 -0.76 -15.14
CA LEU A 557 -25.35 -1.81 -14.20
C LEU A 557 -26.87 -1.92 -14.09
N ILE A 558 -27.38 -3.14 -14.20
CA ILE A 558 -28.78 -3.46 -14.03
C ILE A 558 -28.92 -4.20 -12.71
N ASP A 559 -29.77 -3.70 -11.82
CA ASP A 559 -30.17 -4.44 -10.63
C ASP A 559 -31.11 -5.57 -11.05
N VAL A 560 -30.58 -6.79 -11.14
CA VAL A 560 -31.27 -8.01 -11.55
C VAL A 560 -32.49 -8.26 -10.68
N ASN A 561 -32.41 -7.94 -9.39
CA ASN A 561 -33.52 -8.12 -8.46
C ASN A 561 -34.66 -7.11 -8.68
N GLN A 562 -34.41 -6.00 -9.38
CA GLN A 562 -35.43 -4.99 -9.72
C GLN A 562 -35.98 -5.11 -11.14
N ILE A 563 -35.54 -6.10 -11.92
CA ILE A 563 -36.10 -6.39 -13.24
C ILE A 563 -37.60 -6.70 -13.09
N SER A 564 -38.42 -6.00 -13.88
CA SER A 564 -39.87 -6.18 -13.85
C SER A 564 -40.32 -7.30 -14.79
N GLN A 565 -41.50 -7.86 -14.52
CA GLN A 565 -42.14 -8.85 -15.40
C GLN A 565 -42.35 -8.31 -16.83
N THR A 566 -42.50 -7.00 -17.00
CA THR A 566 -42.68 -6.37 -18.31
C THR A 566 -41.38 -6.18 -19.08
N ASP A 567 -40.27 -5.88 -18.38
CA ASP A 567 -38.99 -5.62 -19.03
C ASP A 567 -38.31 -6.92 -19.47
N ASN A 568 -38.39 -7.96 -18.64
CA ASN A 568 -37.86 -9.27 -18.95
C ASN A 568 -38.70 -10.39 -18.27
N PRO A 569 -39.78 -10.84 -18.92
CA PRO A 569 -40.69 -11.82 -18.33
C PRO A 569 -40.00 -13.13 -17.93
N SER A 570 -39.07 -13.59 -18.78
CA SER A 570 -38.38 -14.87 -18.62
C SER A 570 -37.48 -14.90 -17.37
N LEU A 571 -36.64 -13.88 -17.21
CA LEU A 571 -35.75 -13.75 -16.07
C LEU A 571 -36.54 -13.47 -14.79
N TYR A 572 -37.58 -12.63 -14.86
CA TYR A 572 -38.48 -12.39 -13.73
C TYR A 572 -39.09 -13.70 -13.21
N GLU A 573 -39.70 -14.50 -14.08
CA GLU A 573 -40.29 -15.79 -13.69
C GLU A 573 -39.26 -16.76 -13.15
N HIS A 574 -38.02 -16.70 -13.63
CA HIS A 574 -36.94 -17.54 -13.13
C HIS A 574 -36.52 -17.13 -11.71
N LEU A 575 -36.32 -15.83 -11.44
CA LEU A 575 -36.00 -15.31 -10.11
C LEU A 575 -37.08 -15.66 -9.08
N GLU A 576 -38.36 -15.56 -9.45
CA GLU A 576 -39.48 -15.97 -8.59
C GLU A 576 -39.43 -17.46 -8.23
N LYS A 577 -38.97 -18.33 -9.16
CA LYS A 577 -38.80 -19.77 -8.89
C LYS A 577 -37.66 -20.05 -7.93
N LEU A 578 -36.56 -19.30 -8.05
CA LEU A 578 -35.40 -19.43 -7.17
C LEU A 578 -35.66 -18.92 -5.75
N ARG A 579 -36.72 -18.13 -5.55
CA ARG A 579 -37.06 -17.48 -4.27
C ARG A 579 -35.90 -16.63 -3.75
N THR A 580 -35.23 -15.93 -4.65
CA THR A 580 -34.13 -15.02 -4.28
C THR A 580 -34.65 -13.92 -3.37
N ASP A 581 -33.81 -13.47 -2.44
CA ASP A 581 -34.11 -12.27 -1.66
C ASP A 581 -33.98 -11.04 -2.56
N ARG A 582 -35.12 -10.55 -3.06
CA ARG A 582 -35.18 -9.39 -3.95
C ARG A 582 -35.09 -8.05 -3.22
N THR A 583 -34.86 -8.05 -1.90
CA THR A 583 -34.75 -6.82 -1.11
C THR A 583 -33.37 -6.18 -1.15
N GLN A 584 -32.34 -6.95 -1.54
CA GLN A 584 -30.98 -6.46 -1.72
C GLN A 584 -30.67 -6.27 -3.21
N PRO A 585 -29.93 -5.22 -3.59
CA PRO A 585 -29.45 -5.09 -4.96
C PRO A 585 -28.53 -6.25 -5.35
N ASN A 586 -28.66 -6.70 -6.60
CA ASN A 586 -27.75 -7.66 -7.24
C ASN A 586 -27.48 -7.15 -8.66
N TYR A 587 -26.26 -6.73 -8.95
CA TYR A 587 -25.96 -6.02 -10.19
C TYR A 587 -25.35 -6.93 -11.25
N ALA A 588 -25.85 -6.82 -12.48
CA ALA A 588 -25.19 -7.36 -13.67
C ALA A 588 -24.84 -6.25 -14.66
N LEU A 589 -23.79 -6.44 -15.44
CA LEU A 589 -23.37 -5.48 -16.46
C LEU A 589 -24.16 -5.65 -17.76
N LYS A 590 -24.81 -4.60 -18.22
CA LYS A 590 -25.46 -4.54 -19.53
C LYS A 590 -24.47 -4.22 -20.65
N LEU A 591 -24.33 -5.16 -21.58
CA LEU A 591 -23.57 -4.98 -22.82
C LEU A 591 -24.50 -5.07 -24.04
N GLY A 592 -24.25 -4.24 -25.04
CA GLY A 592 -25.02 -4.17 -26.28
C GLY A 592 -26.43 -3.60 -26.12
N GLY A 593 -27.28 -3.83 -27.13
CA GLY A 593 -28.61 -3.22 -27.18
C GLY A 593 -28.61 -1.70 -27.36
N THR A 594 -29.79 -1.07 -27.27
CA THR A 594 -29.91 0.39 -27.41
C THR A 594 -29.26 1.07 -26.22
N GLY A 595 -28.15 1.77 -26.47
CA GLY A 595 -27.47 2.57 -25.46
C GLY A 595 -26.68 1.78 -24.42
N GLY A 596 -26.42 0.48 -24.62
CA GLY A 596 -25.50 -0.30 -23.78
C GLY A 596 -24.03 -0.24 -24.26
N LEU A 597 -23.11 -0.75 -23.44
CA LEU A 597 -21.68 -0.77 -23.78
C LEU A 597 -21.39 -1.81 -24.86
N THR A 598 -20.63 -1.44 -25.89
CA THR A 598 -20.17 -2.40 -26.92
C THR A 598 -18.93 -3.17 -26.49
N GLU A 599 -18.19 -2.65 -25.51
CA GLU A 599 -16.98 -3.28 -24.98
C GLU A 599 -16.79 -2.88 -23.52
N ILE A 600 -16.18 -3.78 -22.75
CA ILE A 600 -15.65 -3.47 -21.42
C ILE A 600 -14.31 -4.17 -21.19
N LEU A 601 -13.40 -3.47 -20.52
CA LEU A 601 -12.07 -3.94 -20.17
C LEU A 601 -11.91 -3.93 -18.64
N HIS A 602 -11.43 -5.02 -18.04
CA HIS A 602 -11.07 -5.04 -16.62
C HIS A 602 -9.70 -4.37 -16.41
N ASN A 603 -9.47 -3.89 -15.19
CA ASN A 603 -8.17 -3.42 -14.71
C ASN A 603 -7.11 -4.52 -14.79
N PRO A 604 -5.81 -4.19 -14.74
CA PRO A 604 -4.79 -5.21 -14.60
C PRO A 604 -5.01 -6.01 -13.32
N PHE A 605 -4.94 -7.33 -13.45
CA PHE A 605 -5.02 -8.28 -12.33
C PHE A 605 -3.94 -9.36 -12.51
N VAL A 606 -3.67 -10.15 -11.48
CA VAL A 606 -2.77 -11.31 -11.61
C VAL A 606 -3.59 -12.53 -11.98
N VAL A 607 -3.30 -13.14 -13.14
CA VAL A 607 -4.00 -14.36 -13.56
C VAL A 607 -3.77 -15.45 -12.52
N PRO A 608 -4.82 -16.04 -11.94
CA PRO A 608 -4.66 -17.02 -10.89
C PRO A 608 -3.91 -18.27 -11.36
N ASP A 609 -3.23 -18.90 -10.41
CA ASP A 609 -2.35 -20.06 -10.62
C ASP A 609 -3.03 -21.22 -11.35
N TRP A 610 -4.35 -21.33 -11.27
CA TRP A 610 -5.16 -22.40 -11.86
C TRP A 610 -6.60 -21.91 -12.07
N GLY A 611 -7.45 -22.72 -12.71
CA GLY A 611 -8.88 -22.45 -12.94
C GLY A 611 -9.17 -21.84 -14.30
N VAL A 612 -10.36 -22.06 -14.84
CA VAL A 612 -10.80 -21.52 -16.15
C VAL A 612 -11.52 -20.19 -15.95
N LEU A 613 -11.54 -19.32 -16.95
CA LEU A 613 -12.36 -18.13 -16.89
C LEU A 613 -13.82 -18.52 -17.01
N ARG A 614 -14.58 -18.28 -15.94
CA ARG A 614 -16.02 -18.42 -15.84
C ARG A 614 -16.68 -17.05 -15.96
N PHE A 615 -17.84 -17.00 -16.60
CA PHE A 615 -18.75 -15.87 -16.50
C PHE A 615 -20.16 -16.33 -16.88
N ASP A 616 -21.15 -15.59 -16.39
CA ASP A 616 -22.55 -15.89 -16.59
C ASP A 616 -23.18 -14.86 -17.54
N LEU A 617 -23.99 -15.34 -18.49
CA LEU A 617 -24.69 -14.50 -19.46
C LEU A 617 -26.20 -14.72 -19.42
N HIS A 618 -26.95 -13.62 -19.54
CA HIS A 618 -28.37 -13.63 -19.81
C HIS A 618 -28.70 -12.78 -21.05
N THR A 619 -29.65 -13.21 -21.88
CA THR A 619 -30.20 -12.44 -23.00
C THR A 619 -31.66 -12.79 -23.24
N LEU A 620 -32.53 -11.77 -23.27
CA LEU A 620 -33.95 -11.99 -23.57
C LEU A 620 -34.18 -12.40 -25.04
N ASN A 621 -33.43 -11.80 -25.96
CA ASN A 621 -33.68 -11.92 -27.41
C ASN A 621 -32.39 -12.26 -28.15
N PRO A 622 -31.98 -13.53 -28.18
CA PRO A 622 -30.83 -13.94 -28.98
C PRO A 622 -31.09 -13.68 -30.46
N ASN A 623 -30.37 -12.71 -31.03
CA ASN A 623 -30.61 -12.17 -32.38
C ASN A 623 -29.37 -12.24 -33.28
N GLY A 624 -28.47 -13.17 -33.00
CA GLY A 624 -27.33 -13.50 -33.86
C GLY A 624 -26.06 -12.70 -33.63
N GLY A 625 -26.00 -11.84 -32.61
CA GLY A 625 -24.77 -11.20 -32.16
C GLY A 625 -23.85 -12.14 -31.38
N GLU A 626 -22.68 -11.65 -30.98
CA GLU A 626 -21.67 -12.45 -30.26
C GLU A 626 -21.04 -11.67 -29.11
N VAL A 627 -20.80 -12.35 -27.98
CA VAL A 627 -19.94 -11.88 -26.89
C VAL A 627 -18.55 -12.46 -27.09
N LYS A 628 -17.59 -11.65 -27.54
CA LYS A 628 -16.20 -12.04 -27.70
C LYS A 628 -15.44 -11.80 -26.40
N VAL A 629 -14.65 -12.80 -25.99
CA VAL A 629 -13.80 -12.72 -24.80
C VAL A 629 -12.35 -12.79 -25.22
N SER A 630 -11.53 -11.85 -24.72
CA SER A 630 -10.10 -11.80 -25.02
C SER A 630 -9.30 -11.46 -23.78
N ILE A 631 -8.08 -12.00 -23.69
CA ILE A 631 -7.13 -11.72 -22.62
C ILE A 631 -5.78 -11.31 -23.20
N LYS A 632 -5.05 -10.45 -22.50
CA LYS A 632 -3.71 -10.00 -22.93
C LYS A 632 -2.82 -9.82 -21.70
N GLY A 633 -1.54 -10.14 -21.80
CA GLY A 633 -0.57 -9.79 -20.75
C GLY A 633 -0.32 -8.28 -20.69
N SER A 634 0.37 -7.83 -19.64
CA SER A 634 0.64 -6.40 -19.41
C SER A 634 1.98 -5.91 -20.00
N GLU A 635 2.73 -6.76 -20.73
CA GLU A 635 4.04 -6.41 -21.30
C GLU A 635 3.93 -5.60 -22.61
N PRO A 636 4.92 -4.74 -22.93
CA PRO A 636 5.00 -4.11 -24.25
C PRO A 636 5.04 -5.16 -25.36
N GLY A 637 4.12 -5.05 -26.33
CA GLY A 637 4.05 -5.97 -27.47
C GLY A 637 3.16 -7.20 -27.24
N ASP A 638 2.61 -7.38 -26.03
CA ASP A 638 1.58 -8.39 -25.83
C ASP A 638 0.37 -8.10 -26.72
N ASN A 639 -0.15 -9.14 -27.37
CA ASN A 639 -1.31 -9.07 -28.25
C ASN A 639 -2.53 -9.69 -27.57
N TRP A 640 -3.70 -9.15 -27.89
CA TRP A 640 -4.97 -9.73 -27.48
C TRP A 640 -5.06 -11.17 -27.98
N GLN A 641 -5.18 -12.11 -27.05
CA GLN A 641 -5.45 -13.51 -27.30
C GLN A 641 -6.95 -13.71 -27.20
N TYR A 642 -7.54 -14.12 -28.32
CA TYR A 642 -8.96 -14.42 -28.38
C TYR A 642 -9.22 -15.79 -27.74
N LEU A 643 -10.09 -15.82 -26.73
CA LEU A 643 -10.44 -17.05 -26.01
C LEU A 643 -11.60 -17.76 -26.71
N SER A 644 -12.72 -17.06 -26.91
CA SER A 644 -13.90 -17.58 -27.59
C SER A 644 -14.90 -16.46 -27.93
N ALA A 645 -15.92 -16.79 -28.71
CA ALA A 645 -17.14 -16.01 -28.87
C ALA A 645 -18.32 -16.84 -28.46
N ILE A 646 -19.16 -16.28 -27.60
CA ILE A 646 -20.46 -16.85 -27.25
C ILE A 646 -21.48 -16.23 -28.19
N LYS A 647 -22.08 -17.07 -29.04
CA LYS A 647 -23.10 -16.65 -29.99
C LYS A 647 -24.43 -16.49 -29.27
N SER A 648 -25.03 -15.33 -29.43
CA SER A 648 -26.40 -15.06 -29.02
C SER A 648 -27.38 -15.61 -30.05
N GLN A 649 -27.39 -16.92 -30.16
CA GLN A 649 -28.31 -17.72 -30.97
C GLN A 649 -28.84 -18.82 -30.07
N ASN A 650 -30.11 -19.18 -30.24
CA ASN A 650 -30.68 -20.33 -29.52
C ASN A 650 -29.87 -21.57 -29.87
N ALA A 651 -29.34 -22.26 -28.85
CA ALA A 651 -28.72 -23.56 -29.04
C ALA A 651 -29.69 -24.50 -29.77
N THR A 652 -29.37 -24.87 -31.01
CA THR A 652 -30.22 -25.68 -31.89
C THR A 652 -30.00 -27.16 -31.66
N GLY A 653 -30.31 -27.61 -30.44
CA GLY A 653 -30.50 -29.02 -30.14
C GLY A 653 -29.48 -29.61 -29.16
N VAL A 654 -30.00 -29.99 -27.99
CA VAL A 654 -29.52 -31.18 -27.30
C VAL A 654 -30.76 -32.01 -26.96
N GLU A 655 -31.13 -32.94 -27.85
CA GLU A 655 -31.73 -34.18 -27.36
C GLU A 655 -30.67 -34.80 -26.44
N LEU A 656 -30.90 -34.76 -25.13
CA LEU A 656 -30.15 -35.59 -24.20
C LEU A 656 -30.39 -37.05 -24.60
N ARG A 657 -29.55 -37.61 -25.48
CA ARG A 657 -29.47 -39.05 -25.64
C ARG A 657 -28.78 -39.61 -24.40
N TYR A 658 -29.57 -39.77 -23.34
CA TYR A 658 -29.30 -40.74 -22.29
C TYR A 658 -29.22 -42.12 -22.96
N GLY A 659 -28.01 -42.58 -23.30
CA GLY A 659 -27.78 -43.91 -23.83
C GLY A 659 -26.88 -43.97 -25.06
N VAL A 660 -25.64 -43.49 -24.96
CA VAL A 660 -24.57 -44.00 -25.84
C VAL A 660 -23.76 -44.99 -25.02
N GLU A 661 -24.07 -46.27 -25.17
CA GLU A 661 -23.13 -47.35 -24.84
C GLU A 661 -21.83 -47.09 -25.60
N LEU A 662 -20.73 -46.98 -24.86
CA LEU A 662 -19.38 -46.99 -25.40
C LEU A 662 -19.09 -48.38 -25.96
N VAL A 663 -19.42 -48.61 -27.23
CA VAL A 663 -18.94 -49.78 -27.99
C VAL A 663 -18.19 -49.29 -29.23
N GLY A 664 -16.86 -49.39 -29.16
CA GLY A 664 -15.99 -49.56 -30.32
C GLY A 664 -15.39 -48.29 -30.94
N GLY A 665 -14.15 -47.97 -30.54
CA GLY A 665 -13.03 -47.83 -31.48
C GLY A 665 -12.97 -46.66 -32.47
N SER A 666 -13.88 -45.69 -32.47
CA SER A 666 -13.75 -44.47 -33.27
C SER A 666 -13.78 -43.23 -32.37
N ASN A 667 -12.72 -42.41 -32.44
CA ASN A 667 -12.67 -41.09 -31.84
C ASN A 667 -13.96 -40.33 -32.18
N PRO A 668 -14.76 -39.89 -31.18
CA PRO A 668 -15.87 -39.00 -31.47
C PRO A 668 -15.27 -37.70 -31.98
N THR A 669 -15.42 -37.43 -33.27
CA THR A 669 -15.33 -36.06 -33.78
C THR A 669 -16.37 -35.26 -33.00
N GLN A 670 -15.92 -34.26 -32.23
CA GLN A 670 -16.70 -33.31 -31.43
C GLN A 670 -17.61 -32.39 -32.30
N SER A 671 -18.34 -32.96 -33.26
CA SER A 671 -19.31 -32.22 -34.07
C SER A 671 -20.70 -32.49 -33.52
N GLY A 672 -21.19 -31.65 -32.61
CA GLY A 672 -22.60 -31.72 -32.19
C GLY A 672 -22.99 -30.98 -30.93
N PHE A 673 -22.05 -30.53 -30.11
CA PHE A 673 -22.39 -29.74 -28.92
C PHE A 673 -22.04 -28.27 -29.15
N GLU A 674 -23.08 -27.45 -29.26
CA GLU A 674 -22.98 -26.00 -29.42
C GLU A 674 -22.67 -25.31 -28.08
N PHE A 675 -21.56 -25.67 -27.42
CA PHE A 675 -21.19 -25.17 -26.09
C PHE A 675 -20.95 -23.65 -26.00
N ASN A 676 -20.92 -22.96 -27.14
CA ASN A 676 -20.72 -21.51 -27.25
C ASN A 676 -21.99 -20.79 -27.74
N GLN A 677 -23.17 -21.37 -27.51
CA GLN A 677 -24.46 -20.76 -27.86
C GLN A 677 -25.33 -20.63 -26.61
N ILE A 678 -26.20 -19.63 -26.59
CA ILE A 678 -27.07 -19.36 -25.46
C ILE A 678 -28.32 -20.23 -25.56
N GLY A 679 -28.52 -21.09 -24.56
CA GLY A 679 -29.72 -21.89 -24.38
C GLY A 679 -30.47 -21.42 -23.14
N TYR A 680 -29.95 -21.78 -21.97
CA TYR A 680 -30.55 -21.44 -20.68
C TYR A 680 -30.50 -19.94 -20.37
N GLY A 681 -29.55 -19.21 -20.97
CA GLY A 681 -29.39 -17.77 -20.81
C GLY A 681 -30.58 -16.95 -21.32
N THR A 682 -31.55 -17.59 -21.99
CA THR A 682 -32.84 -16.99 -22.35
C THR A 682 -33.89 -17.01 -21.25
N GLN A 683 -33.65 -17.74 -20.16
CA GLN A 683 -34.56 -17.89 -19.02
C GLN A 683 -33.90 -17.44 -17.71
N GLY A 684 -32.64 -17.80 -17.50
CA GLY A 684 -31.82 -17.42 -16.35
C GLY A 684 -30.45 -16.93 -16.79
N PHE A 685 -29.48 -16.95 -15.88
CA PHE A 685 -28.07 -16.76 -16.21
C PHE A 685 -27.43 -18.09 -16.57
N GLU A 686 -26.73 -18.15 -17.70
CA GLU A 686 -26.04 -19.35 -18.19
C GLU A 686 -24.52 -19.17 -18.09
N THR A 687 -23.87 -20.14 -17.45
CA THR A 687 -22.43 -20.14 -17.22
C THR A 687 -21.64 -20.62 -18.41
N PHE A 688 -20.61 -19.86 -18.79
CA PHE A 688 -19.62 -20.23 -19.79
C PHE A 688 -18.24 -20.39 -19.15
N ASN A 689 -17.48 -21.35 -19.66
CA ASN A 689 -16.12 -21.66 -19.18
C ASN A 689 -15.13 -21.58 -20.35
N LEU A 690 -14.11 -20.74 -20.23
CA LEU A 690 -13.09 -20.53 -21.24
C LEU A 690 -11.69 -20.85 -20.69
N ASP A 691 -10.94 -21.65 -21.43
CA ASP A 691 -9.54 -21.92 -21.11
C ASP A 691 -8.71 -20.64 -21.20
N VAL A 692 -7.78 -20.49 -20.26
CA VAL A 692 -6.89 -19.33 -20.17
C VAL A 692 -5.47 -19.79 -20.50
N PRO A 693 -4.73 -19.07 -21.36
CA PRO A 693 -3.39 -19.46 -21.74
C PRO A 693 -2.44 -19.65 -20.55
N ASP A 694 -1.81 -20.81 -20.46
CA ASP A 694 -0.85 -21.15 -19.40
C ASP A 694 0.30 -20.14 -19.29
N ALA A 695 0.70 -19.55 -20.42
CA ALA A 695 1.76 -18.54 -20.49
C ALA A 695 1.45 -17.25 -19.69
N LEU A 696 0.18 -17.00 -19.35
CA LEU A 696 -0.27 -15.85 -18.57
C LEU A 696 -0.43 -16.16 -17.08
N ARG A 697 -0.42 -17.43 -16.67
CA ARG A 697 -0.61 -17.81 -15.26
C ARG A 697 0.41 -17.11 -14.37
N GLY A 698 -0.09 -16.54 -13.29
CA GLY A 698 0.69 -15.80 -12.31
C GLY A 698 1.34 -14.51 -12.78
N LYS A 699 1.02 -14.04 -13.99
CA LYS A 699 1.46 -12.76 -14.52
C LYS A 699 0.32 -11.76 -14.50
N SER A 700 0.68 -10.47 -14.61
CA SER A 700 -0.30 -9.41 -14.83
C SER A 700 -0.93 -9.55 -16.21
N ALA A 701 -2.26 -9.43 -16.28
CA ALA A 701 -3.03 -9.45 -17.51
C ALA A 701 -4.23 -8.50 -17.44
N LYS A 702 -4.86 -8.28 -18.59
CA LYS A 702 -6.14 -7.60 -18.74
C LYS A 702 -7.14 -8.49 -19.46
N LEU A 703 -8.41 -8.36 -19.10
CA LEU A 703 -9.54 -9.12 -19.65
C LEU A 703 -10.52 -8.20 -20.35
N ARG A 704 -11.00 -8.57 -21.53
CA ARG A 704 -11.93 -7.78 -22.34
C ARG A 704 -13.12 -8.61 -22.81
N PHE A 705 -14.30 -8.00 -22.73
CA PHE A 705 -15.53 -8.46 -23.36
C PHE A 705 -15.95 -7.46 -24.45
N GLU A 706 -16.31 -7.96 -25.63
CA GLU A 706 -16.76 -7.15 -26.77
C GLU A 706 -18.06 -7.75 -27.33
N ILE A 707 -19.08 -6.92 -27.54
CA ILE A 707 -20.31 -7.30 -28.21
C ILE A 707 -20.22 -6.95 -29.69
N THR A 708 -20.66 -7.88 -30.52
CA THR A 708 -20.94 -7.63 -31.94
C THR A 708 -22.39 -7.93 -32.28
N GLY A 709 -22.92 -7.22 -33.28
CA GLY A 709 -24.34 -7.30 -33.64
C GLY A 709 -25.23 -6.45 -32.73
N ASN A 710 -26.54 -6.69 -32.79
CA ASN A 710 -27.56 -5.93 -32.06
C ASN A 710 -28.05 -6.68 -30.81
N THR A 711 -27.27 -7.62 -30.27
CA THR A 711 -27.65 -8.36 -29.07
C THR A 711 -27.49 -7.49 -27.83
N GLU A 712 -28.44 -7.61 -26.90
CA GLU A 712 -28.32 -7.13 -25.54
C GLU A 712 -28.06 -8.32 -24.62
N VAL A 713 -26.99 -8.28 -23.82
CA VAL A 713 -26.68 -9.30 -22.82
C VAL A 713 -26.44 -8.66 -21.46
N TYR A 714 -26.74 -9.42 -20.41
CA TYR A 714 -26.30 -9.13 -19.05
C TYR A 714 -25.16 -10.08 -18.69
N LEU A 715 -24.02 -9.51 -18.32
CA LEU A 715 -22.80 -10.21 -17.91
C LEU A 715 -22.68 -10.16 -16.39
N ASP A 716 -22.41 -11.30 -15.77
CA ASP A 716 -22.24 -11.41 -14.33
C ASP A 716 -21.22 -12.51 -13.95
N ASP A 717 -20.85 -12.59 -12.68
CA ASP A 717 -20.01 -13.65 -12.08
C ASP A 717 -18.73 -13.99 -12.88
N VAL A 718 -17.98 -12.97 -13.30
CA VAL A 718 -16.73 -13.12 -14.04
C VAL A 718 -15.59 -13.52 -13.11
N PHE A 719 -15.27 -14.81 -13.01
CA PHE A 719 -14.28 -15.36 -12.08
C PHE A 719 -13.37 -16.41 -12.71
N PHE A 720 -12.24 -16.73 -12.08
CA PHE A 720 -11.39 -17.84 -12.52
C PHE A 720 -11.52 -19.08 -11.62
N LYS A 721 -12.09 -18.90 -10.42
CA LYS A 721 -12.29 -19.92 -9.39
C LYS A 721 -13.56 -19.55 -8.61
N SER A 722 -14.11 -20.47 -7.82
CA SER A 722 -15.12 -20.09 -6.81
C SER A 722 -15.08 -21.01 -5.60
N LYS A 723 -15.05 -20.41 -4.39
CA LYS A 723 -15.15 -21.17 -3.13
C LYS A 723 -16.50 -21.87 -2.96
N HIS A 724 -17.54 -21.37 -3.64
CA HIS A 724 -18.90 -21.90 -3.57
C HIS A 724 -19.13 -23.13 -4.45
N LEU A 725 -18.14 -23.48 -5.27
CA LEU A 725 -18.22 -24.57 -6.24
C LEU A 725 -17.21 -25.69 -5.94
N LEU A 726 -16.63 -25.72 -4.74
CA LEU A 726 -15.68 -26.75 -4.28
C LEU A 726 -16.31 -28.15 -4.23
N LEU A 727 -16.51 -28.78 -5.39
CA LEU A 727 -16.79 -30.20 -5.55
C LEU A 727 -15.64 -30.84 -6.34
N GLY A 728 -14.69 -31.40 -5.62
CA GLY A 728 -13.58 -32.19 -6.18
C GLY A 728 -12.22 -31.63 -5.75
N ASN A 729 -11.37 -32.50 -5.19
CA ASN A 729 -10.02 -32.13 -4.82
C ASN A 729 -9.18 -31.87 -6.09
N PRO A 730 -8.70 -30.64 -6.35
CA PRO A 730 -7.94 -30.35 -7.56
C PRO A 730 -6.60 -31.09 -7.62
N ASP A 731 -6.07 -31.62 -6.51
CA ASP A 731 -4.79 -32.34 -6.48
C ASP A 731 -4.79 -33.63 -7.34
N GLU A 732 -5.96 -34.25 -7.51
CA GLU A 732 -6.11 -35.54 -8.20
C GLU A 732 -6.26 -35.41 -9.73
N ALA A 733 -6.54 -34.20 -10.24
CA ALA A 733 -6.71 -33.91 -11.66
C ALA A 733 -5.47 -33.27 -12.32
N ARG A 734 -4.40 -33.03 -11.54
CA ARG A 734 -3.19 -32.29 -11.95
C ARG A 734 -2.10 -33.22 -12.46
N PHE A 735 -2.18 -33.61 -13.73
CA PHE A 735 -0.98 -34.02 -14.50
C PHE A 735 -0.95 -33.30 -15.85
N THR A 736 0.26 -33.15 -16.40
CA THR A 736 0.51 -32.54 -17.72
C THR A 736 -0.48 -33.04 -18.76
N ARG A 737 -0.93 -32.16 -19.67
CA ARG A 737 -1.96 -32.45 -20.69
C ARG A 737 -1.73 -33.78 -21.43
N ASP A 738 -0.47 -34.17 -21.62
CA ASP A 738 -0.06 -35.39 -22.33
C ASP A 738 -0.06 -36.67 -21.46
N SER A 739 -0.18 -36.55 -20.14
CA SER A 739 -0.15 -37.67 -19.18
C SER A 739 -1.28 -37.63 -18.15
N ASN A 740 -2.24 -36.71 -18.30
CA ASN A 740 -3.43 -36.66 -17.46
C ASN A 740 -4.34 -37.84 -17.84
N PRO A 741 -4.64 -38.78 -16.94
CA PRO A 741 -5.61 -39.84 -17.21
C PRO A 741 -7.06 -39.32 -17.28
N ASN A 742 -7.29 -38.06 -16.88
CA ASN A 742 -8.57 -37.37 -16.87
C ASN A 742 -8.56 -36.07 -17.70
N PRO A 743 -8.04 -36.07 -18.95
CA PRO A 743 -7.87 -34.85 -19.74
C PRO A 743 -9.20 -34.25 -20.23
N GLN A 744 -10.30 -34.99 -20.05
CA GLN A 744 -11.67 -34.61 -20.37
C GLN A 744 -12.57 -34.60 -19.13
N ASN A 745 -12.01 -34.58 -17.91
CA ASN A 745 -12.82 -34.40 -16.71
C ASN A 745 -13.24 -32.94 -16.59
N PHE A 746 -14.22 -32.55 -17.42
CA PHE A 746 -14.97 -31.30 -17.34
C PHE A 746 -16.05 -31.34 -16.25
N LEU A 747 -16.17 -32.47 -15.53
CA LEU A 747 -17.15 -32.72 -14.47
C LEU A 747 -16.58 -32.37 -13.08
N ILE A 748 -16.07 -31.14 -12.90
CA ILE A 748 -15.88 -30.61 -11.55
C ILE A 748 -17.13 -29.84 -11.09
N GLU A 749 -17.94 -29.25 -11.99
CA GLU A 749 -19.02 -28.36 -11.54
C GLU A 749 -20.21 -28.39 -12.50
N ARG A 750 -21.42 -28.75 -12.02
CA ARG A 750 -22.68 -28.45 -12.73
C ARG A 750 -23.03 -26.97 -12.51
N PRO A 751 -23.72 -26.30 -13.46
CA PRO A 751 -24.41 -25.05 -13.18
C PRO A 751 -25.42 -25.27 -12.03
N GLN A 752 -25.58 -24.30 -11.14
CA GLN A 752 -26.70 -24.29 -10.19
C GLN A 752 -27.96 -23.79 -10.87
#